data_AF-A0A9W9BK47-F1
#
_entry.id   AF-A0A9W9BK47-F1
#
_cell.length_a   1.000
_cell.length_b   1.000
_cell.length_c   1.000
_cell.angle_alpha   90.00
_cell.angle_beta   90.00
_cell.angle_gamma   90.00
#
_symmetry.space_group_name_H-M   'P 1'
#
loop_
_entity.id
_entity.type
_entity.pdbx_description
1 polymer ?
#
loop_
_entity_poly.entity_id
_entity_poly.type
_entity_poly.pdbx_seq_one_letter_code
_entity_poly.pdbx_strand_id
1 'polypeptide(L)'
;MAYNELDFTLPMAPDLWKAESSQQWLELYSAKRSTLAGTPRLLDVRDCAWFIAEADDYVDIEFCCMVALSGLWGQIWIYRDAVTYHSSPDRRTTGSPAWIKVLYQDLYSRLVSFSNQAQGMQTLSPELLLFSELLMMALHVSFDELHRLAGHHGEGGSRRAAQTLEATWFSGPGSRHAVWHAGQLLRYAQDCKATGLGGFNSMAVYFAGLTLWAYGIMSTPDSMTGQGIEDDHVLLNGQETRESRAFLELGQGTPALALPTGLRLQIEPLSNLDAVLSLARNILRQNFPVLSEPLPPMVENLWRRLAELQSGQNGQAMTNTDGAVSGAGPLHDELIFERLDDVRILRHYENNAKTWAAPLSTTDFLDIHFRLGTMEGEARAFEIWALRRPDNPWGIISSCATHIREAIVSRGKGVRLTGAVIVSEIFTDPEYRTRGFAKLLLKRVQEHFDKRDDLGIDFTVIYGNGSLNWYRELGWKPLTATQLSINVERFQTCVECEHLREHLTFQEVYNLATCDTNVSKLRLSKAQGPKTHIQLLPTAFLTRRHLYRAAFLAYKLRQGHPHTRRHGVSILEDDAEVSAWWVHDFQNRRLMIGRLFLTRLENVDELVVGVLEAAMVEAARRGLREVVLWDPSPQVVVAAMTIWDKYDTDVQVMTGERKEMVPCVRWKGGEERDVVLEEGHFVSWS
;
A
#
# COMPACT_ATOMS: atom_id res chain seq x y z
N MET A 1 -12.87 -6.64 -10.64
CA MET A 1 -13.26 -7.65 -11.64
C MET A 1 -13.89 -8.78 -10.87
N ALA A 2 -15.13 -9.17 -11.18
CA ALA A 2 -15.79 -10.27 -10.50
C ALA A 2 -15.24 -11.62 -11.02
N TYR A 3 -15.17 -12.65 -10.16
CA TYR A 3 -14.62 -13.97 -10.54
C TYR A 3 -15.34 -14.57 -11.77
N ASN A 4 -16.65 -14.34 -11.88
CA ASN A 4 -17.47 -14.82 -12.99
C ASN A 4 -17.24 -14.07 -14.32
N GLU A 5 -16.49 -12.97 -14.31
CA GLU A 5 -16.12 -12.20 -15.51
C GLU A 5 -14.78 -12.67 -16.11
N LEU A 6 -14.09 -13.57 -15.42
CA LEU A 6 -12.84 -14.17 -15.88
C LEU A 6 -13.18 -15.45 -16.68
N ASP A 7 -12.98 -15.41 -17.99
CA ASP A 7 -13.12 -16.59 -18.86
C ASP A 7 -11.87 -16.75 -19.72
N PHE A 8 -11.01 -17.69 -19.34
CA PHE A 8 -9.79 -18.03 -20.08
C PHE A 8 -9.51 -19.53 -20.00
N THR A 9 -8.78 -20.05 -20.98
CA THR A 9 -8.35 -21.46 -21.04
C THR A 9 -7.29 -21.74 -19.98
N LEU A 10 -7.41 -22.89 -19.33
CA LEU A 10 -6.49 -23.31 -18.28
C LEU A 10 -5.16 -23.81 -18.87
N PRO A 11 -4.06 -23.73 -18.10
CA PRO A 11 -2.76 -24.15 -18.59
C PRO A 11 -2.74 -25.67 -18.85
N MET A 12 -2.12 -26.01 -19.99
CA MET A 12 -1.81 -27.38 -20.35
C MET A 12 -0.81 -28.00 -19.36
N ALA A 13 -0.76 -29.33 -19.32
CA ALA A 13 0.09 -30.10 -18.42
C ALA A 13 1.58 -29.64 -18.46
N PRO A 14 2.30 -29.62 -17.31
CA PRO A 14 3.65 -29.05 -17.22
C PRO A 14 4.69 -29.69 -18.13
N ASP A 15 4.53 -30.97 -18.46
CA ASP A 15 5.42 -31.72 -19.35
C ASP A 15 5.35 -31.20 -20.80
N LEU A 16 4.17 -30.75 -21.26
CA LEU A 16 4.01 -30.09 -22.55
C LEU A 16 4.75 -28.74 -22.57
N TRP A 17 4.69 -27.97 -21.49
CA TRP A 17 5.41 -26.69 -21.40
C TRP A 17 6.93 -26.84 -21.33
N LYS A 18 7.41 -27.97 -20.80
CA LYS A 18 8.84 -28.26 -20.62
C LYS A 18 9.46 -29.02 -21.80
N ALA A 19 8.68 -29.30 -22.86
CA ALA A 19 9.20 -29.97 -24.04
C ALA A 19 10.30 -29.11 -24.71
N GLU A 20 11.47 -29.70 -24.93
CA GLU A 20 12.65 -29.01 -25.46
C GLU A 20 12.57 -28.82 -26.99
N SER A 21 11.67 -29.55 -27.65
CA SER A 21 11.45 -29.46 -29.10
C SER A 21 9.99 -29.66 -29.48
N SER A 22 9.62 -29.19 -30.68
CA SER A 22 8.28 -29.39 -31.26
C SER A 22 7.94 -30.86 -31.49
N GLN A 23 8.94 -31.70 -31.79
CA GLN A 23 8.75 -33.14 -31.95
C GLN A 23 8.43 -33.81 -30.62
N GLN A 24 9.20 -33.51 -29.57
CA GLN A 24 8.94 -34.01 -28.22
C GLN A 24 7.57 -33.54 -27.71
N TRP A 25 7.19 -32.29 -28.00
CA TRP A 25 5.86 -31.78 -27.67
C TRP A 25 4.75 -32.60 -28.34
N LEU A 26 4.88 -32.91 -29.64
CA LEU A 26 3.89 -33.68 -30.40
C LEU A 26 3.76 -35.12 -29.89
N GLU A 27 4.88 -35.76 -29.56
CA GLU A 27 4.92 -37.10 -28.99
C GLU A 27 4.21 -37.14 -27.63
N LEU A 28 4.51 -36.18 -26.74
CA LEU A 28 3.85 -36.03 -25.44
C LEU A 28 2.36 -35.74 -25.59
N TYR A 29 1.99 -34.83 -26.49
CA TYR A 29 0.60 -34.44 -26.73
C TYR A 29 -0.24 -35.60 -27.28
N SER A 30 0.33 -36.41 -28.17
CA SER A 30 -0.37 -37.54 -28.80
C SER A 30 -0.53 -38.74 -27.86
N ALA A 31 0.30 -38.84 -26.82
CA ALA A 31 0.25 -39.91 -25.83
C ALA A 31 -0.81 -39.69 -24.72
N LYS A 32 -1.26 -38.45 -24.52
CA LYS A 32 -2.22 -38.06 -23.48
C LYS A 32 -3.66 -38.44 -23.85
N ARG A 33 -4.50 -38.64 -22.84
CA ARG A 33 -5.95 -38.91 -23.02
C ARG A 33 -6.76 -37.79 -22.38
N SER A 34 -7.76 -37.29 -23.10
CA SER A 34 -8.70 -36.29 -22.60
C SER A 34 -10.04 -36.94 -22.31
N THR A 35 -10.62 -36.56 -21.18
CA THR A 35 -12.00 -36.90 -20.80
C THR A 35 -12.98 -35.80 -21.20
N LEU A 36 -12.49 -34.60 -21.53
CA LEU A 36 -13.29 -33.41 -21.79
C LEU A 36 -13.43 -33.13 -23.29
N ALA A 37 -14.63 -32.68 -23.70
CA ALA A 37 -14.89 -32.23 -25.07
C ALA A 37 -14.38 -30.79 -25.28
N GLY A 38 -13.06 -30.59 -25.27
CA GLY A 38 -12.40 -29.30 -25.52
C GLY A 38 -11.42 -28.86 -24.42
N THR A 39 -10.77 -27.71 -24.59
CA THR A 39 -9.86 -27.16 -23.57
C THR A 39 -10.65 -26.58 -22.40
N PRO A 40 -10.43 -27.04 -21.16
CA PRO A 40 -11.17 -26.56 -20.01
C PRO A 40 -10.85 -25.09 -19.72
N ARG A 41 -11.88 -24.37 -19.31
CA ARG A 41 -11.86 -22.94 -19.00
C ARG A 41 -11.98 -22.72 -17.50
N LEU A 42 -11.65 -21.51 -17.06
CA LEU A 42 -11.74 -21.13 -15.65
C LEU A 42 -13.11 -21.43 -15.03
N LEU A 43 -14.20 -21.15 -15.76
CA LEU A 43 -15.56 -21.39 -15.28
C LEU A 43 -15.88 -22.88 -15.09
N ASP A 44 -15.18 -23.76 -15.80
CA ASP A 44 -15.33 -25.21 -15.66
C ASP A 44 -14.73 -25.68 -14.32
N VAL A 45 -13.74 -24.96 -13.77
CA VAL A 45 -12.99 -25.25 -12.53
C VAL A 45 -13.69 -24.79 -11.24
N ARG A 46 -14.97 -24.40 -11.32
CA ARG A 46 -15.74 -23.92 -10.16
C ARG A 46 -15.86 -24.94 -9.02
N ASP A 47 -15.85 -26.24 -9.34
CA ASP A 47 -15.89 -27.33 -8.36
C ASP A 47 -14.56 -28.12 -8.38
N CYS A 48 -13.63 -27.76 -7.49
CA CYS A 48 -12.28 -28.33 -7.40
C CYS A 48 -12.28 -29.87 -7.37
N ALA A 49 -13.29 -30.46 -6.71
CA ALA A 49 -13.44 -31.88 -6.48
C ALA A 49 -13.65 -32.69 -7.79
N TRP A 50 -14.28 -32.08 -8.79
CA TRP A 50 -14.54 -32.74 -10.06
C TRP A 50 -13.25 -33.07 -10.82
N PHE A 51 -12.30 -32.13 -10.87
CA PHE A 51 -11.03 -32.30 -11.60
C PHE A 51 -10.10 -33.35 -10.99
N ILE A 52 -10.24 -33.61 -9.70
CA ILE A 52 -9.53 -34.71 -9.04
C ILE A 52 -10.18 -36.04 -9.41
N ALA A 53 -11.51 -36.12 -9.45
CA ALA A 53 -12.22 -37.37 -9.77
C ALA A 53 -12.04 -37.80 -11.24
N GLU A 54 -12.04 -36.86 -12.18
CA GLU A 54 -11.89 -37.10 -13.62
C GLU A 54 -10.64 -36.42 -14.20
N ALA A 55 -9.47 -36.87 -13.74
CA ALA A 55 -8.18 -36.35 -14.17
C ALA A 55 -8.02 -36.36 -15.71
N ASP A 56 -7.76 -35.19 -16.29
CA ASP A 56 -7.43 -35.01 -17.71
C ASP A 56 -5.90 -34.84 -17.85
N ASP A 57 -5.26 -35.74 -18.59
CA ASP A 57 -3.79 -35.75 -18.77
C ASP A 57 -3.27 -34.49 -19.49
N TYR A 58 -4.14 -33.74 -20.17
CA TYR A 58 -3.80 -32.53 -20.90
C TYR A 58 -3.67 -31.29 -20.04
N VAL A 59 -4.12 -31.32 -18.78
CA VAL A 59 -4.27 -30.12 -17.95
C VAL A 59 -3.34 -30.19 -16.74
N ASP A 60 -2.84 -29.04 -16.31
CA ASP A 60 -2.18 -28.95 -15.01
C ASP A 60 -3.23 -29.02 -13.88
N ILE A 61 -3.48 -30.23 -13.38
CA ILE A 61 -4.46 -30.51 -12.32
C ILE A 61 -4.13 -29.73 -11.04
N GLU A 62 -2.84 -29.62 -10.69
CA GLU A 62 -2.40 -28.92 -9.49
C GLU A 62 -2.72 -27.42 -9.59
N PHE A 63 -2.41 -26.81 -10.73
CA PHE A 63 -2.75 -25.42 -11.00
C PHE A 63 -4.27 -25.20 -11.03
N CYS A 64 -5.04 -26.11 -11.64
CA CYS A 64 -6.50 -26.01 -11.66
C CYS A 64 -7.08 -26.05 -10.25
N CYS A 65 -6.62 -26.97 -9.41
CA CYS A 65 -7.02 -27.03 -8.01
C CYS A 65 -6.66 -25.75 -7.25
N MET A 66 -5.46 -25.21 -7.47
CA MET A 66 -5.02 -23.95 -6.86
C MET A 66 -5.92 -22.77 -7.26
N VAL A 67 -6.29 -22.68 -8.54
CA VAL A 67 -7.18 -21.65 -9.07
C VAL A 67 -8.60 -21.79 -8.50
N ALA A 68 -9.10 -23.02 -8.40
CA ALA A 68 -10.41 -23.32 -7.83
C ALA A 68 -10.49 -22.91 -6.35
N LEU A 69 -9.50 -23.31 -5.54
CA LEU A 69 -9.37 -22.92 -4.14
C LEU A 69 -9.22 -21.39 -3.99
N SER A 70 -8.45 -20.75 -4.88
CA SER A 70 -8.31 -19.29 -4.89
C SER A 70 -9.65 -18.58 -5.15
N GLY A 71 -10.52 -19.16 -5.98
CA GLY A 71 -11.88 -18.66 -6.20
C GLY A 71 -12.78 -18.71 -4.96
N LEU A 72 -12.59 -19.70 -4.09
CA LEU A 72 -13.35 -19.84 -2.84
C LEU A 72 -13.01 -18.76 -1.81
N TRP A 73 -11.78 -18.21 -1.83
CA TRP A 73 -11.36 -17.17 -0.89
C TRP A 73 -12.29 -15.95 -0.86
N GLY A 74 -12.72 -15.47 -2.04
CA GLY A 74 -13.63 -14.33 -2.11
C GLY A 74 -14.97 -14.58 -1.41
N GLN A 75 -15.48 -15.81 -1.48
CA GLN A 75 -16.72 -16.21 -0.80
C GLN A 75 -16.51 -16.41 0.71
N ILE A 76 -15.38 -16.97 1.12
CA ILE A 76 -14.98 -17.07 2.52
C ILE A 76 -14.87 -15.69 3.15
N TRP A 77 -14.30 -14.71 2.43
CA TRP A 77 -14.20 -13.33 2.88
C TRP A 77 -15.60 -12.71 3.10
N ILE A 78 -16.52 -12.89 2.13
CA ILE A 78 -17.92 -12.41 2.28
C ILE A 78 -18.61 -13.06 3.48
N TYR A 79 -18.44 -14.36 3.67
CA TYR A 79 -18.94 -15.08 4.84
C TYR A 79 -18.38 -14.47 6.14
N ARG A 80 -17.09 -14.15 6.18
CA ARG A 80 -16.42 -13.58 7.36
C ARG A 80 -16.84 -12.17 7.69
N ASP A 81 -16.96 -11.33 6.68
CA ASP A 81 -17.47 -9.97 6.85
C ASP A 81 -18.89 -10.01 7.43
N ALA A 82 -19.75 -10.88 6.89
CA ALA A 82 -21.10 -11.08 7.40
C ALA A 82 -21.14 -11.61 8.84
N VAL A 83 -20.33 -12.63 9.18
CA VAL A 83 -20.24 -13.14 10.56
C VAL A 83 -19.82 -12.03 11.51
N THR A 84 -18.81 -11.23 11.15
CA THR A 84 -18.29 -10.14 11.98
C THR A 84 -19.35 -9.04 12.18
N TYR A 85 -20.03 -8.66 11.10
CA TYR A 85 -21.10 -7.66 11.13
C TYR A 85 -22.29 -8.08 12.02
N HIS A 86 -22.66 -9.35 11.99
CA HIS A 86 -23.79 -9.89 12.75
C HIS A 86 -23.45 -10.34 14.17
N SER A 87 -22.17 -10.53 14.51
CA SER A 87 -21.72 -10.93 15.86
C SER A 87 -21.49 -9.74 16.81
N SER A 88 -21.76 -8.50 16.37
CA SER A 88 -21.52 -7.29 17.16
C SER A 88 -22.44 -7.22 18.40
N PRO A 89 -21.88 -7.04 19.62
CA PRO A 89 -22.64 -7.11 20.88
C PRO A 89 -23.70 -6.00 21.05
N ASP A 90 -23.60 -4.91 20.29
CA ASP A 90 -24.55 -3.79 20.30
C ASP A 90 -25.87 -4.11 19.55
N ARG A 91 -25.94 -5.23 18.82
CA ARG A 91 -27.08 -5.60 17.97
C ARG A 91 -27.76 -6.89 18.42
N ARG A 92 -28.32 -6.90 19.63
CA ARG A 92 -28.98 -8.07 20.24
C ARG A 92 -30.37 -8.43 19.69
N THR A 93 -30.86 -7.81 18.61
CA THR A 93 -32.30 -7.89 18.25
C THR A 93 -32.65 -8.59 16.94
N THR A 94 -31.67 -9.06 16.15
CA THR A 94 -31.95 -9.90 14.98
C THR A 94 -30.90 -11.02 14.89
N GLY A 95 -31.35 -12.29 14.93
CA GLY A 95 -30.44 -13.42 14.77
C GLY A 95 -29.72 -13.40 13.41
N SER A 96 -28.58 -14.07 13.31
CA SER A 96 -27.79 -14.14 12.08
C SER A 96 -28.64 -14.65 10.91
N PRO A 97 -28.63 -13.99 9.75
CA PRO A 97 -29.38 -14.43 8.58
C PRO A 97 -29.10 -15.88 8.20
N ALA A 98 -30.14 -16.64 7.84
CA ALA A 98 -30.03 -18.06 7.50
C ALA A 98 -29.07 -18.34 6.32
N TRP A 99 -28.92 -17.40 5.39
CA TRP A 99 -28.01 -17.53 4.25
C TRP A 99 -26.55 -17.64 4.66
N ILE A 100 -26.14 -17.08 5.80
CA ILE A 100 -24.76 -17.18 6.32
C ILE A 100 -24.44 -18.64 6.65
N LYS A 101 -25.39 -19.35 7.27
CA LYS A 101 -25.25 -20.78 7.61
C LYS A 101 -25.21 -21.65 6.35
N VAL A 102 -26.07 -21.36 5.37
CA VAL A 102 -26.08 -22.08 4.08
C VAL A 102 -24.76 -21.88 3.33
N LEU A 103 -24.26 -20.64 3.27
CA LEU A 103 -22.97 -20.33 2.65
C LEU A 103 -21.81 -21.05 3.33
N TYR A 104 -21.77 -21.06 4.67
CA TYR A 104 -20.79 -21.83 5.42
C TYR A 104 -20.84 -23.33 5.08
N GLN A 105 -22.04 -23.93 5.09
CA GLN A 105 -22.20 -25.36 4.82
C GLN A 105 -21.76 -25.74 3.41
N ASP A 106 -22.09 -24.92 2.41
CA ASP A 106 -21.65 -25.12 1.03
C ASP A 106 -20.12 -25.01 0.90
N LEU A 107 -19.53 -23.93 1.41
CA LEU A 107 -18.08 -23.71 1.35
C LEU A 107 -17.29 -24.80 2.07
N TYR A 108 -17.72 -25.17 3.28
CA TYR A 108 -17.03 -26.20 4.06
C TYR A 108 -17.18 -27.58 3.42
N SER A 109 -18.37 -27.93 2.93
CA SER A 109 -18.60 -29.20 2.24
C SER A 109 -17.74 -29.35 0.99
N ARG A 110 -17.55 -28.26 0.21
CA ARG A 110 -16.67 -28.27 -0.97
C ARG A 110 -15.22 -28.52 -0.60
N LEU A 111 -14.70 -27.83 0.42
CA LEU A 111 -13.32 -27.98 0.89
C LEU A 111 -13.06 -29.38 1.49
N VAL A 112 -14.01 -29.91 2.27
CA VAL A 112 -13.92 -31.27 2.81
C VAL A 112 -13.98 -32.31 1.68
N SER A 113 -14.87 -32.14 0.71
CA SER A 113 -14.93 -33.01 -0.47
C SER A 113 -13.62 -33.01 -1.24
N PHE A 114 -13.02 -31.83 -1.44
CA PHE A 114 -11.70 -31.69 -2.06
C PHE A 114 -10.62 -32.43 -1.25
N SER A 115 -10.54 -32.19 0.06
CA SER A 115 -9.53 -32.82 0.94
C SER A 115 -9.64 -34.35 0.92
N ASN A 116 -10.85 -34.90 1.00
CA ASN A 116 -11.10 -36.34 0.95
C ASN A 116 -10.64 -36.98 -0.37
N GLN A 117 -10.85 -36.31 -1.50
CA GLN A 117 -10.41 -36.81 -2.80
C GLN A 117 -8.90 -36.64 -3.00
N ALA A 118 -8.35 -35.53 -2.53
CA ALA A 118 -6.92 -35.25 -2.59
C ALA A 118 -6.10 -36.29 -1.80
N GLN A 119 -6.61 -36.78 -0.66
CA GLN A 119 -5.99 -37.87 0.09
C GLN A 119 -5.90 -39.19 -0.69
N GLY A 120 -6.77 -39.40 -1.68
CA GLY A 120 -6.72 -40.55 -2.59
C GLY A 120 -5.68 -40.44 -3.70
N MET A 121 -5.11 -39.25 -3.93
CA MET A 121 -4.11 -38.98 -4.98
C MET A 121 -2.73 -38.72 -4.38
N GLN A 122 -1.75 -39.57 -4.71
CA GLN A 122 -0.36 -39.41 -4.24
C GLN A 122 0.44 -38.31 -4.97
N THR A 123 -0.18 -37.58 -5.89
CA THR A 123 0.51 -36.67 -6.82
C THR A 123 0.42 -35.18 -6.45
N LEU A 124 -0.46 -34.79 -5.53
CA LEU A 124 -0.67 -33.38 -5.18
C LEU A 124 0.41 -32.86 -4.23
N SER A 125 0.80 -31.61 -4.43
CA SER A 125 1.83 -30.97 -3.61
C SER A 125 1.34 -30.67 -2.19
N PRO A 126 2.23 -30.75 -1.18
CA PRO A 126 1.90 -30.37 0.19
C PRO A 126 1.51 -28.88 0.30
N GLU A 127 2.02 -28.02 -0.58
CA GLU A 127 1.65 -26.60 -0.65
C GLU A 127 0.17 -26.39 -1.01
N LEU A 128 -0.37 -27.19 -1.92
CA LEU A 128 -1.79 -27.14 -2.29
C LEU A 128 -2.69 -27.62 -1.15
N LEU A 129 -2.29 -28.69 -0.46
CA LEU A 129 -3.03 -29.22 0.71
C LEU A 129 -3.01 -28.22 1.88
N LEU A 130 -1.84 -27.61 2.13
CA LEU A 130 -1.67 -26.52 3.09
C LEU A 130 -2.62 -25.35 2.78
N PHE A 131 -2.81 -24.99 1.51
CA PHE A 131 -3.75 -23.94 1.12
C PHE A 131 -5.20 -24.32 1.40
N SER A 132 -5.60 -25.57 1.13
CA SER A 132 -6.94 -26.06 1.47
C SER A 132 -7.20 -26.01 2.98
N GLU A 133 -6.25 -26.44 3.80
CA GLU A 133 -6.35 -26.36 5.27
C GLU A 133 -6.42 -24.90 5.76
N LEU A 134 -5.70 -23.97 5.12
CA LEU A 134 -5.79 -22.55 5.43
C LEU A 134 -7.20 -22.00 5.18
N LEU A 135 -7.85 -22.38 4.07
CA LEU A 135 -9.21 -21.95 3.75
C LEU A 135 -10.23 -22.51 4.75
N MET A 136 -10.09 -23.79 5.13
CA MET A 136 -10.93 -24.40 6.16
C MET A 136 -10.70 -23.76 7.54
N MET A 137 -9.46 -23.43 7.91
CA MET A 137 -9.15 -22.68 9.12
C MET A 137 -9.77 -21.27 9.06
N ALA A 138 -9.67 -20.59 7.92
CA ALA A 138 -10.24 -19.27 7.71
C ALA A 138 -11.77 -19.25 7.79
N LEU A 139 -12.48 -20.37 7.57
CA LEU A 139 -13.92 -20.50 7.84
C LEU A 139 -14.25 -20.59 9.34
N HIS A 140 -13.29 -20.98 10.17
CA HIS A 140 -13.49 -21.29 11.59
C HIS A 140 -12.87 -20.29 12.59
N VAL A 141 -11.79 -19.58 12.24
CA VAL A 141 -11.30 -18.38 12.98
C VAL A 141 -11.09 -17.10 12.12
N SER A 142 -11.26 -15.91 12.71
CA SER A 142 -10.99 -14.62 12.06
C SER A 142 -9.53 -14.23 12.20
N PHE A 143 -8.82 -14.09 11.07
CA PHE A 143 -7.41 -13.69 11.05
C PHE A 143 -7.19 -12.26 11.56
N ASP A 144 -8.14 -11.36 11.35
CA ASP A 144 -8.07 -10.00 11.86
C ASP A 144 -8.19 -9.93 13.39
N GLU A 145 -9.00 -10.81 13.99
CA GLU A 145 -9.10 -10.93 15.46
C GLU A 145 -7.84 -11.58 16.04
N LEU A 146 -7.27 -12.60 15.39
CA LEU A 146 -6.00 -13.21 15.80
C LEU A 146 -4.83 -12.20 15.76
N HIS A 147 -4.75 -11.39 14.70
CA HIS A 147 -3.76 -10.31 14.61
C HIS A 147 -3.96 -9.24 15.69
N ARG A 148 -5.21 -8.86 15.98
CA ARG A 148 -5.51 -7.92 17.07
C ARG A 148 -5.11 -8.51 18.42
N LEU A 149 -5.42 -9.78 18.68
CA LEU A 149 -5.01 -10.50 19.89
C LEU A 149 -3.49 -10.50 20.06
N ALA A 150 -2.74 -10.74 18.98
CA ALA A 150 -1.27 -10.71 18.95
C ALA A 150 -0.66 -9.30 19.15
N GLY A 151 -1.46 -8.25 19.33
CA GLY A 151 -1.00 -6.91 19.71
C GLY A 151 -0.76 -5.94 18.55
N HIS A 152 -1.09 -6.30 17.30
CA HIS A 152 -0.86 -5.43 16.13
C HIS A 152 -1.63 -4.10 16.15
N HIS A 153 -2.60 -3.94 17.04
CA HIS A 153 -3.42 -2.72 17.21
C HIS A 153 -3.27 -2.08 18.60
N GLY A 154 -2.17 -2.37 19.30
CA GLY A 154 -1.90 -1.93 20.67
C GLY A 154 -2.63 -2.74 21.74
N GLU A 155 -2.27 -2.53 23.01
CA GLU A 155 -2.75 -3.31 24.16
C GLU A 155 -4.29 -3.27 24.30
N GLY A 156 -4.90 -2.11 24.08
CA GLY A 156 -6.37 -1.97 24.12
C GLY A 156 -7.10 -2.68 22.97
N GLY A 157 -6.42 -2.91 21.84
CA GLY A 157 -6.91 -3.75 20.75
C GLY A 157 -6.83 -5.24 21.10
N SER A 158 -5.69 -5.68 21.66
CA SER A 158 -5.46 -7.06 22.10
C SER A 158 -6.46 -7.49 23.17
N ARG A 159 -6.70 -6.67 24.20
CA ARG A 159 -7.66 -6.99 25.27
C ARG A 159 -9.09 -7.16 24.74
N ARG A 160 -9.53 -6.31 23.80
CA ARG A 160 -10.86 -6.40 23.19
C ARG A 160 -11.01 -7.63 22.30
N ALA A 161 -9.96 -7.97 21.54
CA ALA A 161 -9.94 -9.18 20.74
C ALA A 161 -9.99 -10.45 21.61
N ALA A 162 -9.25 -10.48 22.73
CA ALA A 162 -9.32 -11.57 23.70
C ALA A 162 -10.74 -11.78 24.23
N GLN A 163 -11.39 -10.71 24.71
CA GLN A 163 -12.77 -10.75 25.20
C GLN A 163 -13.76 -11.20 24.12
N THR A 164 -13.57 -10.74 22.88
CA THR A 164 -14.45 -11.10 21.76
C THR A 164 -14.30 -12.57 21.39
N LEU A 165 -13.06 -13.06 21.26
CA LEU A 165 -12.78 -14.45 20.93
C LEU A 165 -13.23 -15.40 22.05
N GLU A 166 -13.03 -15.04 23.31
CA GLU A 166 -13.51 -15.80 24.46
C GLU A 166 -15.04 -15.90 24.47
N ALA A 167 -15.74 -14.79 24.25
CA ALA A 167 -17.20 -14.74 24.30
C ALA A 167 -17.88 -15.40 23.08
N THR A 168 -17.28 -15.33 21.89
CA THR A 168 -17.97 -15.68 20.62
C THR A 168 -17.38 -16.85 19.86
N TRP A 169 -16.11 -17.21 20.10
CA TRP A 169 -15.40 -18.22 19.32
C TRP A 169 -15.00 -19.44 20.17
N PHE A 170 -14.36 -19.23 21.31
CA PHE A 170 -13.73 -20.30 22.10
C PHE A 170 -14.69 -21.42 22.50
N SER A 171 -15.88 -21.09 23.00
CA SER A 171 -16.89 -22.07 23.44
C SER A 171 -17.61 -22.80 22.30
N GLY A 172 -17.49 -22.32 21.06
CA GLY A 172 -18.18 -22.88 19.91
C GLY A 172 -17.43 -24.04 19.25
N PRO A 173 -18.11 -24.89 18.45
CA PRO A 173 -17.45 -25.92 17.64
C PRO A 173 -16.45 -25.33 16.64
N GLY A 174 -16.62 -24.05 16.27
CA GLY A 174 -15.71 -23.35 15.37
C GLY A 174 -14.28 -23.22 15.91
N SER A 175 -14.06 -23.09 17.22
CA SER A 175 -12.70 -23.05 17.77
C SER A 175 -11.96 -24.37 17.59
N ARG A 176 -12.66 -25.48 17.83
CA ARG A 176 -12.12 -26.85 17.71
C ARG A 176 -11.77 -27.21 16.27
N HIS A 177 -12.64 -26.85 15.32
CA HIS A 177 -12.36 -27.03 13.89
C HIS A 177 -11.20 -26.14 13.44
N ALA A 178 -11.11 -24.89 13.92
CA ALA A 178 -10.00 -24.01 13.59
C ALA A 178 -8.65 -24.58 14.03
N VAL A 179 -8.53 -25.08 15.27
CA VAL A 179 -7.27 -25.66 15.76
C VAL A 179 -6.93 -27.00 15.11
N TRP A 180 -7.93 -27.79 14.72
CA TRP A 180 -7.71 -29.00 13.91
C TRP A 180 -7.08 -28.66 12.57
N HIS A 181 -7.70 -27.75 11.80
CA HIS A 181 -7.17 -27.33 10.51
C HIS A 181 -5.81 -26.62 10.64
N ALA A 182 -5.57 -25.87 11.72
CA ALA A 182 -4.26 -25.30 12.03
C ALA A 182 -3.19 -26.39 12.25
N GLY A 183 -3.52 -27.45 12.99
CA GLY A 183 -2.63 -28.60 13.20
C GLY A 183 -2.31 -29.34 11.90
N GLN A 184 -3.31 -29.57 11.05
CA GLN A 184 -3.12 -30.18 9.73
C GLN A 184 -2.30 -29.31 8.78
N LEU A 185 -2.50 -27.99 8.82
CA LEU A 185 -1.68 -27.03 8.09
C LEU A 185 -0.20 -27.14 8.49
N LEU A 186 0.10 -27.19 9.79
CA LEU A 186 1.47 -27.39 10.27
C LEU A 186 2.05 -28.75 9.84
N ARG A 187 1.23 -29.81 9.80
CA ARG A 187 1.66 -31.12 9.29
C ARG A 187 2.07 -31.03 7.81
N TYR A 188 1.24 -30.46 6.94
CA TYR A 188 1.59 -30.30 5.52
C TYR A 188 2.76 -29.35 5.31
N ALA A 189 2.90 -28.31 6.14
CA ALA A 189 4.04 -27.39 6.07
C ALA A 189 5.38 -28.07 6.36
N GLN A 190 5.41 -29.13 7.18
CA GLN A 190 6.62 -29.92 7.42
C GLN A 190 7.07 -30.70 6.18
N ASP A 191 6.12 -31.08 5.32
CA ASP A 191 6.37 -31.85 4.10
C ASP A 191 6.67 -30.95 2.87
N CYS A 192 6.49 -29.63 2.98
CA CYS A 192 6.79 -28.68 1.91
C CYS A 192 8.26 -28.75 1.46
N LYS A 193 8.49 -28.58 0.16
CA LYS A 193 9.84 -28.60 -0.40
C LYS A 193 10.69 -27.49 0.24
N ALA A 194 12.01 -27.67 0.28
CA ALA A 194 12.92 -26.65 0.77
C ALA A 194 12.66 -25.31 0.06
N THR A 195 12.56 -24.22 0.82
CA THR A 195 12.18 -22.86 0.38
C THR A 195 10.72 -22.68 -0.08
N GLY A 196 9.90 -23.74 -0.03
CA GLY A 196 8.47 -23.74 -0.38
C GLY A 196 7.58 -22.98 0.61
N LEU A 197 8.05 -22.75 1.84
CA LEU A 197 7.40 -21.88 2.83
C LEU A 197 7.83 -20.42 2.70
N GLY A 198 8.08 -19.95 1.47
CA GLY A 198 8.19 -18.53 1.15
C GLY A 198 6.81 -17.89 0.91
N GLY A 199 6.77 -16.55 0.87
CA GLY A 199 5.56 -15.84 0.46
C GLY A 199 4.31 -16.26 1.24
N PHE A 200 3.20 -16.46 0.52
CA PHE A 200 1.90 -16.81 1.07
C PHE A 200 1.92 -18.00 2.07
N ASN A 201 2.71 -19.04 1.79
CA ASN A 201 2.76 -20.25 2.62
C ASN A 201 3.32 -19.97 4.03
N SER A 202 4.22 -18.99 4.18
CA SER A 202 4.71 -18.57 5.51
C SER A 202 3.65 -17.86 6.35
N MET A 203 2.76 -17.06 5.72
CA MET A 203 1.63 -16.43 6.39
C MET A 203 0.65 -17.49 6.90
N ALA A 204 0.45 -18.56 6.12
CA ALA A 204 -0.41 -19.67 6.50
C ALA A 204 0.09 -20.35 7.79
N VAL A 205 1.39 -20.66 7.86
CA VAL A 205 2.04 -21.25 9.05
C VAL A 205 1.98 -20.30 10.25
N TYR A 206 2.17 -19.00 10.03
CA TYR A 206 2.03 -17.99 11.08
C TYR A 206 0.61 -17.94 11.66
N PHE A 207 -0.42 -17.91 10.82
CA PHE A 207 -1.81 -17.90 11.28
C PHE A 207 -2.22 -19.22 11.93
N ALA A 208 -1.70 -20.36 11.49
CA ALA A 208 -1.88 -21.63 12.19
C ALA A 208 -1.28 -21.56 13.61
N GLY A 209 -0.05 -21.03 13.74
CA GLY A 209 0.59 -20.79 15.03
C GLY A 209 -0.24 -19.87 15.95
N LEU A 210 -0.75 -18.75 15.42
CA LEU A 210 -1.62 -17.83 16.17
C LEU A 210 -2.94 -18.47 16.57
N THR A 211 -3.54 -19.29 15.70
CA THR A 211 -4.81 -19.97 15.98
C THR A 211 -4.68 -20.94 17.14
N LEU A 212 -3.63 -21.77 17.12
CA LEU A 212 -3.30 -22.72 18.18
C LEU A 212 -2.95 -22.00 19.48
N TRP A 213 -2.15 -20.93 19.40
CA TRP A 213 -1.78 -20.10 20.54
C TRP A 213 -2.99 -19.40 21.18
N ALA A 214 -3.88 -18.81 20.39
CA ALA A 214 -5.09 -18.15 20.86
C ALA A 214 -6.01 -19.12 21.61
N TYR A 215 -6.20 -20.33 21.06
CA TYR A 215 -6.95 -21.39 21.73
C TYR A 215 -6.26 -21.83 23.03
N GLY A 216 -4.93 -21.96 23.01
CA GLY A 216 -4.11 -22.30 24.18
C GLY A 216 -4.30 -21.32 25.33
N ILE A 217 -4.26 -20.01 25.04
CA ILE A 217 -4.49 -18.94 26.03
C ILE A 217 -5.87 -19.08 26.68
N MET A 218 -6.90 -19.37 25.89
CA MET A 218 -8.27 -19.49 26.40
C MET A 218 -8.53 -20.81 27.12
N SER A 219 -7.67 -21.81 26.88
CA SER A 219 -7.74 -23.13 27.52
C SER A 219 -6.97 -23.22 28.83
N THR A 220 -6.20 -22.18 29.22
CA THR A 220 -5.51 -22.21 30.51
C THR A 220 -6.55 -22.16 31.64
N PRO A 221 -6.56 -23.14 32.55
CA PRO A 221 -7.55 -23.17 33.61
C PRO A 221 -7.37 -21.97 34.55
N ASP A 222 -8.48 -21.31 34.91
CA ASP A 222 -8.52 -20.51 36.12
C ASP A 222 -8.12 -21.43 37.28
N SER A 223 -7.12 -21.00 38.05
CA SER A 223 -6.70 -21.73 39.25
C SER A 223 -7.94 -22.02 40.10
N MET A 224 -8.17 -23.30 40.42
CA MET A 224 -9.33 -23.91 41.10
C MET A 224 -10.25 -24.72 40.18
N THR A 225 -9.84 -25.93 39.78
CA THR A 225 -10.56 -27.22 39.98
C THR A 225 -10.02 -28.33 39.05
N GLY A 226 -9.82 -29.53 39.60
CA GLY A 226 -9.81 -30.78 38.81
C GLY A 226 -8.53 -31.61 38.90
N GLN A 227 -8.58 -32.68 39.71
CA GLN A 227 -7.60 -33.76 39.79
C GLN A 227 -7.63 -34.67 38.54
N GLY A 228 -6.44 -35.20 38.21
CA GLY A 228 -6.05 -36.15 37.16
C GLY A 228 -7.06 -37.10 36.49
N ILE A 229 -6.88 -37.24 35.17
CA ILE A 229 -7.01 -38.49 34.40
C ILE A 229 -5.79 -38.55 33.45
N GLU A 230 -5.18 -39.72 33.30
CA GLU A 230 -4.06 -40.00 32.38
C GLU A 230 -4.37 -39.58 30.92
N ASP A 231 -3.41 -38.91 30.28
CA ASP A 231 -3.18 -38.64 28.83
C ASP A 231 -4.30 -38.97 27.81
N ASP A 232 -5.48 -38.33 27.89
CA ASP A 232 -6.41 -38.29 26.76
C ASP A 232 -6.04 -37.13 25.80
N HIS A 233 -4.85 -37.24 25.20
CA HIS A 233 -4.31 -36.24 24.28
C HIS A 233 -4.84 -36.45 22.85
N VAL A 234 -5.39 -35.39 22.28
CA VAL A 234 -5.89 -35.37 20.91
C VAL A 234 -4.84 -34.70 20.02
N LEU A 235 -4.15 -35.48 19.19
CA LEU A 235 -3.09 -34.99 18.30
C LEU A 235 -3.67 -34.22 17.11
N LEU A 236 -3.49 -32.90 17.09
CA LEU A 236 -4.04 -32.03 16.05
C LEU A 236 -3.24 -32.04 14.73
N ASN A 237 -1.94 -32.32 14.80
CA ASN A 237 -1.07 -32.49 13.63
C ASN A 237 -0.84 -33.98 13.30
N GLY A 238 -1.76 -34.86 13.72
CA GLY A 238 -1.79 -36.28 13.40
C GLY A 238 -2.84 -36.63 12.33
N GLN A 239 -2.99 -37.92 12.02
CA GLN A 239 -4.12 -38.40 11.21
C GLN A 239 -5.43 -38.29 12.00
N GLU A 240 -6.56 -38.24 11.29
CA GLU A 240 -7.88 -38.26 11.93
C GLU A 240 -8.15 -39.59 12.63
N THR A 241 -8.49 -39.53 13.91
CA THR A 241 -8.82 -40.69 14.76
C THR A 241 -10.24 -40.57 15.34
N ARG A 242 -10.66 -41.57 16.12
CA ARG A 242 -11.97 -41.52 16.80
C ARG A 242 -11.98 -40.41 17.86
N GLU A 243 -10.84 -40.21 18.52
CA GLU A 243 -10.61 -39.22 19.57
C GLU A 243 -10.62 -37.81 18.97
N SER A 244 -9.99 -37.60 17.81
CA SER A 244 -10.06 -36.29 17.12
C SER A 244 -11.47 -35.94 16.65
N ARG A 245 -12.26 -36.92 16.20
CA ARG A 245 -13.69 -36.70 15.89
C ARG A 245 -14.52 -36.38 17.13
N ALA A 246 -14.27 -37.09 18.24
CA ALA A 246 -14.92 -36.81 19.51
C ALA A 246 -14.57 -35.40 20.03
N PHE A 247 -13.33 -34.95 19.85
CA PHE A 247 -12.93 -33.58 20.13
C PHE A 247 -13.70 -32.58 19.26
N LEU A 248 -13.72 -32.77 17.94
CA LEU A 248 -14.41 -31.85 17.02
C LEU A 248 -15.90 -31.72 17.33
N GLU A 249 -16.61 -32.83 17.51
CA GLU A 249 -18.06 -32.85 17.73
C GLU A 249 -18.46 -32.53 19.17
N LEU A 250 -17.80 -33.16 20.15
CA LEU A 250 -18.23 -33.17 21.55
C LEU A 250 -17.34 -32.31 22.47
N GLY A 251 -16.18 -31.84 21.99
CA GLY A 251 -15.23 -31.09 22.81
C GLY A 251 -14.52 -31.95 23.87
N GLN A 252 -14.45 -33.26 23.66
CA GLN A 252 -13.77 -34.21 24.57
C GLN A 252 -12.28 -34.36 24.23
N GLY A 253 -11.45 -34.59 25.25
CA GLY A 253 -10.00 -34.75 25.11
C GLY A 253 -9.20 -33.44 25.20
N THR A 254 -7.90 -33.54 25.47
CA THR A 254 -6.99 -32.40 25.58
C THR A 254 -6.21 -32.21 24.28
N PRO A 255 -6.41 -31.11 23.52
CA PRO A 255 -5.73 -30.90 22.26
C PRO A 255 -4.22 -30.73 22.46
N ALA A 256 -3.44 -31.44 21.66
CA ALA A 256 -1.99 -31.49 21.75
C ALA A 256 -1.33 -31.57 20.36
N LEU A 257 -0.04 -31.23 20.32
CA LEU A 257 0.80 -31.31 19.13
C LEU A 257 1.91 -32.34 19.36
N ALA A 258 2.21 -33.13 18.32
CA ALA A 258 3.39 -33.98 18.30
C ALA A 258 4.58 -33.20 17.74
N LEU A 259 5.64 -33.03 18.55
CA LEU A 259 6.89 -32.38 18.16
C LEU A 259 8.00 -33.43 17.95
N PRO A 260 8.79 -33.33 16.88
CA PRO A 260 9.96 -34.18 16.68
C PRO A 260 11.12 -33.73 17.58
N THR A 261 11.41 -34.51 18.64
CA THR A 261 12.54 -34.28 19.56
C THR A 261 13.54 -35.44 19.46
N GLY A 262 14.49 -35.35 18.53
CA GLY A 262 15.46 -36.42 18.27
C GLY A 262 14.80 -37.67 17.67
N LEU A 263 14.90 -38.82 18.34
CA LEU A 263 14.30 -40.10 17.90
C LEU A 263 12.91 -40.38 18.52
N ARG A 264 12.37 -39.48 19.35
CA ARG A 264 11.06 -39.64 20.02
C ARG A 264 10.12 -38.49 19.65
N LEU A 265 8.83 -38.79 19.54
CA LEU A 265 7.77 -37.79 19.45
C LEU A 265 7.43 -37.33 20.86
N GLN A 266 7.53 -36.03 21.10
CA GLN A 266 7.08 -35.40 22.34
C GLN A 266 5.67 -34.84 22.12
N ILE A 267 4.74 -35.18 23.00
CA ILE A 267 3.35 -34.69 22.93
C ILE A 267 3.25 -33.48 23.85
N GLU A 268 2.88 -32.33 23.31
CA GLU A 268 2.74 -31.08 24.06
C GLU A 268 1.30 -30.56 23.95
N PRO A 269 0.59 -30.36 25.08
CA PRO A 269 -0.75 -29.78 25.07
C PRO A 269 -0.72 -28.33 24.61
N LEU A 270 -1.83 -27.83 24.04
CA LEU A 270 -1.92 -26.42 23.61
C LEU A 270 -1.81 -25.41 24.76
N SER A 271 -2.00 -25.83 26.00
CA SER A 271 -1.72 -25.01 27.19
C SER A 271 -0.24 -24.66 27.35
N ASN A 272 0.67 -25.43 26.75
CA ASN A 272 2.09 -25.08 26.63
C ASN A 272 2.28 -24.13 25.44
N LEU A 273 2.01 -22.84 25.67
CA LEU A 273 2.05 -21.79 24.65
C LEU A 273 3.43 -21.68 23.96
N ASP A 274 4.49 -21.89 24.72
CA ASP A 274 5.86 -21.83 24.20
C ASP A 274 6.15 -22.96 23.22
N ALA A 275 5.67 -24.18 23.50
CA ALA A 275 5.81 -25.31 22.59
C ALA A 275 5.06 -25.09 21.27
N VAL A 276 3.84 -24.55 21.33
CA VAL A 276 3.01 -24.23 20.16
C VAL A 276 3.72 -23.23 19.24
N LEU A 277 4.15 -22.10 19.80
CA LEU A 277 4.84 -21.04 19.04
C LEU A 277 6.21 -21.54 18.54
N SER A 278 6.90 -22.40 19.30
CA SER A 278 8.19 -22.98 18.90
C SER A 278 8.04 -23.92 17.72
N LEU A 279 6.97 -24.73 17.66
CA LEU A 279 6.73 -25.63 16.54
C LEU A 279 6.57 -24.85 15.23
N ALA A 280 5.70 -23.84 15.20
CA ALA A 280 5.51 -23.00 14.01
C ALA A 280 6.81 -22.30 13.59
N ARG A 281 7.58 -21.79 14.56
CA ARG A 281 8.91 -21.20 14.31
C ARG A 281 9.90 -22.20 13.73
N ASN A 282 9.94 -23.42 14.26
CA ASN A 282 10.84 -24.46 13.81
C ASN A 282 10.51 -24.89 12.39
N ILE A 283 9.23 -25.06 12.05
CA ILE A 283 8.76 -25.38 10.70
C ILE A 283 9.23 -24.30 9.71
N LEU A 284 9.00 -23.02 10.03
CA LEU A 284 9.46 -21.92 9.19
C LEU A 284 10.99 -21.90 9.05
N ARG A 285 11.75 -22.17 10.11
CA ARG A 285 13.21 -22.11 10.07
C ARG A 285 13.83 -23.27 9.29
N GLN A 286 13.32 -24.47 9.50
CA GLN A 286 13.85 -25.73 8.95
C GLN A 286 13.55 -25.88 7.47
N ASN A 287 12.53 -25.19 6.94
CA ASN A 287 12.24 -25.20 5.51
C ASN A 287 13.33 -24.51 4.66
N PHE A 288 14.23 -23.73 5.28
CA PHE A 288 15.35 -23.08 4.59
C PHE A 288 16.67 -23.79 4.91
N PRO A 289 17.34 -24.39 3.90
CA PRO A 289 18.44 -25.34 4.11
C PRO A 289 19.71 -24.71 4.72
N VAL A 290 19.91 -23.40 4.55
CA VAL A 290 21.09 -22.70 5.08
C VAL A 290 20.75 -22.08 6.44
N LEU A 291 21.09 -22.79 7.52
CA LEU A 291 20.81 -22.35 8.89
C LEU A 291 21.67 -21.16 9.36
N SER A 292 22.77 -20.88 8.67
CA SER A 292 23.66 -19.73 8.94
C SER A 292 23.20 -18.44 8.25
N GLU A 293 22.33 -18.53 7.25
CA GLU A 293 21.81 -17.38 6.52
C GLU A 293 20.48 -16.89 7.12
N PRO A 294 20.20 -15.58 7.07
CA PRO A 294 18.93 -15.04 7.53
C PRO A 294 17.77 -15.61 6.71
N LEU A 295 16.63 -15.81 7.36
CA LEU A 295 15.40 -16.22 6.69
C LEU A 295 14.94 -15.14 5.70
N PRO A 296 14.16 -15.49 4.65
CA PRO A 296 13.57 -14.47 3.79
C PRO A 296 12.79 -13.43 4.60
N PRO A 297 12.75 -12.17 4.17
CA PRO A 297 12.38 -11.01 4.99
C PRO A 297 11.03 -11.18 5.71
N MET A 298 10.03 -11.63 4.95
CA MET A 298 8.69 -11.87 5.46
C MET A 298 8.64 -13.06 6.42
N VAL A 299 9.35 -14.15 6.09
CA VAL A 299 9.42 -15.34 6.94
C VAL A 299 10.13 -15.03 8.26
N GLU A 300 11.21 -14.25 8.21
CA GLU A 300 11.95 -13.80 9.39
C GLU A 300 11.08 -12.91 10.29
N ASN A 301 10.32 -11.97 9.70
CA ASN A 301 9.41 -11.12 10.46
C ASN A 301 8.32 -11.95 11.18
N LEU A 302 7.69 -12.89 10.49
CA LEU A 302 6.67 -13.77 11.10
C LEU A 302 7.28 -14.67 12.18
N TRP A 303 8.46 -15.24 11.91
CA TRP A 303 9.21 -16.05 12.86
C TRP A 303 9.58 -15.27 14.13
N ARG A 304 10.01 -14.01 13.98
CA ARG A 304 10.35 -13.11 15.10
C ARG A 304 9.11 -12.71 15.89
N ARG A 305 8.00 -12.43 15.23
CA ARG A 305 6.71 -12.15 15.89
C ARG A 305 6.25 -13.31 16.77
N LEU A 306 6.37 -14.55 16.27
CA LEU A 306 6.09 -15.72 17.08
C LEU A 306 7.06 -15.82 18.29
N ALA A 307 8.30 -15.35 18.15
CA ALA A 307 9.27 -15.30 19.25
C ALA A 307 8.92 -14.22 20.30
N GLU A 308 8.48 -13.05 19.86
CA GLU A 308 8.05 -11.94 20.75
C GLU A 308 6.84 -12.34 21.60
N LEU A 309 5.93 -13.14 21.04
CA LEU A 309 4.78 -13.67 21.78
C LEU A 309 5.18 -14.69 22.86
N GLN A 310 6.32 -15.38 22.71
CA GLN A 310 6.85 -16.29 23.74
C GLN A 310 7.49 -15.54 24.92
N SER A 311 8.11 -14.38 24.68
CA SER A 311 8.85 -13.65 25.72
C SER A 311 8.00 -12.77 26.63
N GLY A 312 6.69 -12.69 26.41
CA GLY A 312 5.74 -12.01 27.30
C GLY A 312 5.86 -10.47 27.40
N GLN A 313 6.62 -9.81 26.53
CA GLN A 313 6.93 -8.36 26.63
C GLN A 313 5.82 -7.40 26.14
N ASN A 314 4.54 -7.72 26.36
CA ASN A 314 3.42 -6.84 26.00
C ASN A 314 2.86 -6.02 27.19
N GLY A 315 3.67 -5.76 28.22
CA GLY A 315 3.21 -4.92 29.33
C GLY A 315 4.34 -4.50 30.28
N GLN A 316 5.14 -3.52 29.89
CA GLN A 316 5.91 -2.61 30.76
C GLN A 316 6.91 -1.78 29.93
N ALA A 317 6.46 -0.67 29.35
CA ALA A 317 7.38 0.36 28.88
C ALA A 317 6.70 1.73 28.77
N MET A 318 6.28 2.31 29.89
CA MET A 318 6.00 3.75 29.96
C MET A 318 5.91 4.25 31.42
N THR A 319 7.05 4.41 32.08
CA THR A 319 7.20 5.39 33.18
C THR A 319 8.66 5.82 33.28
N ASN A 320 8.86 7.14 33.34
CA ASN A 320 10.11 7.90 33.55
C ASN A 320 10.94 8.05 32.25
N THR A 321 11.32 9.24 31.79
CA THR A 321 11.69 10.48 32.50
C THR A 321 11.44 11.74 31.66
N ASP A 322 11.11 12.82 32.36
CA ASP A 322 11.27 14.21 31.92
C ASP A 322 12.75 14.58 31.69
N GLY A 323 12.97 15.50 30.74
CA GLY A 323 14.04 16.51 30.80
C GLY A 323 15.35 16.21 30.04
N ALA A 324 15.54 16.95 28.94
CA ALA A 324 16.76 17.67 28.52
C ALA A 324 17.18 17.43 27.06
N VAL A 325 17.19 18.52 26.30
CA VAL A 325 17.83 18.65 25.00
C VAL A 325 19.33 18.82 25.23
N SER A 326 20.15 17.85 24.83
CA SER A 326 21.50 18.04 24.23
C SER A 326 22.26 16.71 24.12
N GLY A 327 22.97 16.53 22.99
CA GLY A 327 23.93 15.45 22.77
C GLY A 327 23.52 14.45 21.67
N ALA A 328 24.31 14.36 20.61
CA ALA A 328 24.25 13.23 19.69
C ALA A 328 24.55 11.95 20.49
N GLY A 329 23.53 11.11 20.71
CA GLY A 329 23.71 9.83 21.39
C GLY A 329 24.48 8.82 20.53
N PRO A 330 25.03 7.75 21.14
CA PRO A 330 25.84 6.72 20.45
C PRO A 330 25.11 6.07 19.26
N LEU A 331 23.77 6.09 19.29
CA LEU A 331 22.94 5.51 18.24
C LEU A 331 23.02 6.25 16.89
N HIS A 332 23.39 7.55 16.83
CA HIS A 332 23.43 8.32 15.56
C HIS A 332 24.59 7.91 14.65
N ASP A 333 25.74 7.58 15.22
CA ASP A 333 26.95 7.23 14.46
C ASP A 333 26.91 5.79 13.92
N GLU A 334 26.11 4.94 14.55
CA GLU A 334 25.95 3.53 14.16
C GLU A 334 24.88 3.32 13.07
N LEU A 335 24.07 4.33 12.72
CA LEU A 335 23.00 4.15 11.72
C LEU A 335 23.53 4.00 10.30
N ILE A 336 22.94 3.04 9.59
CA ILE A 336 23.17 2.83 8.17
C ILE A 336 22.24 3.74 7.38
N PHE A 337 22.84 4.52 6.49
CA PHE A 337 22.16 5.32 5.48
C PHE A 337 22.30 4.61 4.13
N GLU A 338 21.18 4.25 3.52
CA GLU A 338 21.17 3.51 2.26
C GLU A 338 19.94 3.82 1.41
N ARG A 339 20.07 3.50 0.12
CA ARG A 339 18.94 3.46 -0.82
C ARG A 339 18.14 2.19 -0.57
N LEU A 340 16.82 2.32 -0.51
CA LEU A 340 15.93 1.17 -0.33
C LEU A 340 15.84 0.33 -1.61
N ASP A 341 15.71 -0.97 -1.42
CA ASP A 341 15.30 -1.92 -2.47
C ASP A 341 13.77 -1.98 -2.59
N ASP A 342 13.28 -2.64 -3.64
CA ASP A 342 11.86 -2.71 -3.99
C ASP A 342 10.98 -3.20 -2.83
N VAL A 343 11.48 -4.15 -2.03
CA VAL A 343 10.75 -4.70 -0.88
C VAL A 343 10.61 -3.64 0.23
N ARG A 344 11.66 -2.87 0.51
CA ARG A 344 11.63 -1.84 1.56
C ARG A 344 10.98 -0.53 1.12
N ILE A 345 10.87 -0.29 -0.18
CA ILE A 345 10.02 0.78 -0.73
C ILE A 345 8.56 0.58 -0.31
N LEU A 346 8.05 -0.65 -0.31
CA LEU A 346 6.70 -0.94 0.20
C LEU A 346 6.56 -0.51 1.67
N ARG A 347 7.56 -0.84 2.50
CA ARG A 347 7.58 -0.46 3.92
C ARG A 347 7.61 1.05 4.14
N HIS A 348 8.34 1.78 3.29
CA HIS A 348 8.30 3.24 3.26
C HIS A 348 6.88 3.75 3.03
N TYR A 349 6.16 3.21 2.03
CA TYR A 349 4.80 3.64 1.74
C TYR A 349 3.76 3.22 2.78
N GLU A 350 3.92 2.05 3.42
CA GLU A 350 3.11 1.65 4.58
C GLU A 350 3.25 2.66 5.73
N ASN A 351 4.48 3.12 5.98
CA ASN A 351 4.77 4.12 6.99
C ASN A 351 4.17 5.49 6.63
N ASN A 352 4.30 5.92 5.37
CA ASN A 352 3.65 7.13 4.86
C ASN A 352 2.12 7.06 5.00
N ALA A 353 1.52 5.91 4.71
CA ALA A 353 0.07 5.70 4.75
C ALA A 353 -0.52 6.02 6.14
N LYS A 354 0.22 5.77 7.23
CA LYS A 354 -0.18 6.12 8.61
C LYS A 354 -0.51 7.61 8.78
N THR A 355 0.08 8.48 7.96
CA THR A 355 -0.08 9.94 8.06
C THR A 355 -0.91 10.50 6.90
N TRP A 356 -0.68 10.00 5.67
CA TRP A 356 -1.18 10.63 4.45
C TRP A 356 -2.18 9.79 3.65
N ALA A 357 -2.53 8.56 4.09
CA ALA A 357 -3.50 7.75 3.34
C ALA A 357 -4.92 8.30 3.42
N ALA A 358 -5.34 8.79 4.59
CA ALA A 358 -6.73 9.21 4.79
C ALA A 358 -7.19 10.23 3.73
N PRO A 359 -8.39 10.08 3.15
CA PRO A 359 -9.45 9.12 3.50
C PRO A 359 -9.35 7.77 2.75
N LEU A 360 -8.26 7.48 2.03
CA LEU A 360 -8.04 6.19 1.38
C LEU A 360 -7.72 5.10 2.41
N SER A 361 -8.01 3.85 2.03
CA SER A 361 -7.43 2.70 2.72
C SER A 361 -5.91 2.65 2.48
N THR A 362 -5.15 2.04 3.40
CA THR A 362 -3.72 1.80 3.21
C THR A 362 -3.46 1.06 1.91
N THR A 363 -4.25 0.04 1.60
CA THR A 363 -4.12 -0.74 0.36
C THR A 363 -4.29 0.12 -0.89
N ASP A 364 -5.28 1.01 -0.92
CA ASP A 364 -5.48 1.91 -2.05
C ASP A 364 -4.36 2.95 -2.18
N PHE A 365 -3.87 3.47 -1.05
CA PHE A 365 -2.71 4.36 -1.02
C PHE A 365 -1.47 3.67 -1.63
N LEU A 366 -1.19 2.42 -1.21
CA LEU A 366 -0.08 1.62 -1.75
C LEU A 366 -0.23 1.35 -3.25
N ASP A 367 -1.42 0.97 -3.72
CA ASP A 367 -1.69 0.74 -5.16
C ASP A 367 -1.45 2.00 -5.99
N ILE A 368 -1.83 3.19 -5.50
CA ILE A 368 -1.53 4.46 -6.18
C ILE A 368 -0.03 4.67 -6.31
N HIS A 369 0.73 4.54 -5.21
CA HIS A 369 2.18 4.74 -5.23
C HIS A 369 2.90 3.71 -6.11
N PHE A 370 2.46 2.45 -6.09
CA PHE A 370 2.97 1.40 -6.99
C PHE A 370 2.74 1.75 -8.47
N ARG A 371 1.54 2.22 -8.82
CA ARG A 371 1.23 2.64 -10.20
C ARG A 371 2.00 3.87 -10.65
N LEU A 372 2.25 4.82 -9.74
CA LEU A 372 3.09 5.99 -10.04
C LEU A 372 4.55 5.58 -10.24
N GLY A 373 5.08 4.69 -9.39
CA GLY A 373 6.46 4.19 -9.49
C GLY A 373 6.76 3.39 -10.76
N THR A 374 5.73 2.81 -11.37
CA THR A 374 5.83 2.04 -12.63
C THR A 374 5.59 2.88 -13.89
N MET A 375 5.32 4.20 -13.75
CA MET A 375 5.17 5.09 -14.90
C MET A 375 6.49 5.21 -15.68
N GLU A 376 6.40 5.15 -17.00
CA GLU A 376 7.55 5.35 -17.88
C GLU A 376 8.24 6.70 -17.57
N GLY A 377 9.55 6.65 -17.32
CA GLY A 377 10.36 7.81 -16.93
C GLY A 377 10.54 8.00 -15.42
N GLU A 378 9.66 7.47 -14.56
CA GLU A 378 9.77 7.63 -13.09
C GLU A 378 10.95 6.82 -12.53
N ALA A 379 11.16 5.59 -13.01
CA ALA A 379 12.20 4.66 -12.51
C ALA A 379 13.66 5.16 -12.65
N ARG A 380 13.92 6.14 -13.53
CA ARG A 380 15.26 6.73 -13.71
C ARG A 380 15.48 7.99 -12.87
N ALA A 381 14.43 8.52 -12.26
CA ALA A 381 14.41 9.84 -11.64
C ALA A 381 13.93 9.78 -10.18
N PHE A 382 13.85 8.60 -9.58
CA PHE A 382 13.24 8.38 -8.28
C PHE A 382 14.06 7.40 -7.42
N GLU A 383 14.39 7.80 -6.20
CA GLU A 383 15.04 6.96 -5.21
C GLU A 383 14.42 7.21 -3.83
N ILE A 384 14.36 6.17 -2.99
CA ILE A 384 13.97 6.31 -1.57
C ILE A 384 15.19 6.00 -0.71
N TRP A 385 15.45 6.89 0.24
CA TRP A 385 16.57 6.81 1.17
C TRP A 385 16.04 6.58 2.59
N ALA A 386 16.77 5.80 3.38
CA ALA A 386 16.40 5.53 4.76
C ALA A 386 17.59 5.51 5.70
N LEU A 387 17.29 5.81 6.97
CA LEU A 387 18.11 5.46 8.12
C LEU A 387 17.57 4.20 8.77
N ARG A 388 18.46 3.27 9.06
CA ARG A 388 18.16 2.06 9.83
C ARG A 388 19.28 1.73 10.80
N ARG A 389 18.98 0.86 11.75
CA ARG A 389 20.02 0.29 12.60
C ARG A 389 20.75 -0.85 11.88
N PRO A 390 22.04 -1.09 12.19
CA PRO A 390 22.77 -2.25 11.65
C PRO A 390 22.14 -3.59 12.01
N ASP A 391 21.63 -3.70 13.25
CA ASP A 391 21.02 -4.90 13.83
C ASP A 391 19.57 -5.15 13.35
N ASN A 392 18.96 -4.19 12.67
CA ASN A 392 17.61 -4.32 12.12
C ASN A 392 17.57 -3.91 10.62
N PRO A 393 17.95 -4.83 9.70
CA PRO A 393 18.04 -4.54 8.27
C PRO A 393 16.71 -4.14 7.61
N TRP A 394 15.58 -4.49 8.24
CA TRP A 394 14.21 -4.19 7.78
C TRP A 394 13.58 -2.98 8.46
N GLY A 395 14.17 -2.47 9.54
CA GLY A 395 13.62 -1.37 10.32
C GLY A 395 13.94 -0.01 9.70
N ILE A 396 12.90 0.72 9.26
CA ILE A 396 13.05 2.11 8.80
C ILE A 396 12.82 3.05 9.99
N ILE A 397 13.86 3.73 10.46
CA ILE A 397 13.75 4.77 11.50
C ILE A 397 13.16 6.04 10.89
N SER A 398 13.77 6.47 9.78
CA SER A 398 13.38 7.66 9.03
C SER A 398 13.67 7.42 7.57
N SER A 399 12.83 7.93 6.68
CA SER A 399 12.99 7.78 5.23
C SER A 399 12.43 8.98 4.48
N CYS A 400 12.88 9.18 3.24
CA CYS A 400 12.37 10.18 2.32
C CYS A 400 12.53 9.73 0.87
N ALA A 401 11.67 10.24 -0.01
CA ALA A 401 11.82 10.12 -1.44
C ALA A 401 12.65 11.28 -2.01
N THR A 402 13.42 11.00 -3.05
CA THR A 402 14.19 11.97 -3.82
C THR A 402 13.85 11.82 -5.29
N HIS A 403 13.50 12.94 -5.92
CA HIS A 403 13.15 12.99 -7.32
C HIS A 403 14.07 13.91 -8.11
N ILE A 404 14.75 13.39 -9.13
CA ILE A 404 15.61 14.20 -10.01
C ILE A 404 14.73 14.90 -11.04
N ARG A 405 14.92 16.21 -11.20
CA ARG A 405 14.16 17.07 -12.12
C ARG A 405 15.10 17.90 -12.96
N GLU A 406 14.72 18.14 -14.20
CA GLU A 406 15.38 19.14 -15.03
C GLU A 406 15.02 20.53 -14.53
N ALA A 407 16.01 21.40 -14.48
CA ALA A 407 15.87 22.76 -14.02
C ALA A 407 16.71 23.70 -14.88
N ILE A 408 16.39 24.98 -14.81
CA ILE A 408 17.12 26.04 -15.49
C ILE A 408 17.50 27.13 -14.50
N VAL A 409 18.67 27.72 -14.70
CA VAL A 409 19.23 28.78 -13.86
C VAL A 409 19.66 29.95 -14.75
N SER A 410 19.35 31.16 -14.32
CA SER A 410 19.80 32.42 -14.92
C SER A 410 20.40 33.34 -13.86
N ARG A 411 21.50 34.00 -14.20
CA ARG A 411 22.13 35.09 -13.42
C ARG A 411 22.22 36.37 -14.26
N GLY A 412 21.26 36.60 -15.15
CA GLY A 412 21.23 37.76 -16.04
C GLY A 412 22.15 37.70 -17.26
N LYS A 413 22.85 36.57 -17.49
CA LYS A 413 23.72 36.35 -18.66
C LYS A 413 23.32 35.10 -19.43
N GLY A 414 22.01 34.94 -19.65
CA GLY A 414 21.42 33.77 -20.31
C GLY A 414 21.08 32.63 -19.35
N VAL A 415 20.58 31.55 -19.94
CA VAL A 415 20.02 30.39 -19.23
C VAL A 415 20.94 29.19 -19.35
N ARG A 416 21.17 28.51 -18.24
CA ARG A 416 21.89 27.24 -18.17
C ARG A 416 20.96 26.13 -17.69
N LEU A 417 20.99 24.99 -18.36
CA LEU A 417 20.30 23.77 -17.92
C LEU A 417 21.08 23.11 -16.78
N THR A 418 20.36 22.59 -15.79
CA THR A 418 20.92 21.86 -14.64
C THR A 418 19.92 20.84 -14.11
N GLY A 419 20.35 19.95 -13.22
CA GLY A 419 19.48 19.10 -12.43
C GLY A 419 19.11 19.75 -11.08
N ALA A 420 17.93 19.39 -10.58
CA ALA A 420 17.50 19.65 -9.22
C ALA A 420 16.99 18.36 -8.58
N VAL A 421 17.10 18.25 -7.25
CA VAL A 421 16.51 17.13 -6.50
C VAL A 421 15.37 17.63 -5.63
N ILE A 422 14.18 17.10 -5.84
CA ILE A 422 13.04 17.33 -4.97
C ILE A 422 13.05 16.27 -3.89
N VAL A 423 13.12 16.68 -2.62
CA VAL A 423 13.01 15.77 -1.48
C VAL A 423 11.59 15.84 -0.94
N SER A 424 10.92 14.70 -0.88
CA SER A 424 9.51 14.55 -0.55
C SER A 424 9.31 13.36 0.40
N GLU A 425 8.07 13.13 0.85
CA GLU A 425 7.68 11.93 1.60
C GLU A 425 8.55 11.68 2.85
N ILE A 426 8.97 12.77 3.51
CA ILE A 426 9.86 12.74 4.68
C ILE A 426 9.08 12.21 5.87
N PHE A 427 9.37 10.97 6.25
CA PHE A 427 8.70 10.29 7.35
C PHE A 427 9.71 9.81 8.39
N THR A 428 9.38 10.00 9.67
CA THR A 428 10.07 9.38 10.80
C THR A 428 9.05 8.62 11.62
N ASP A 429 9.37 7.37 11.95
CA ASP A 429 8.51 6.53 12.77
C ASP A 429 8.19 7.25 14.10
N PRO A 430 6.91 7.29 14.52
CA PRO A 430 6.48 7.95 15.75
C PRO A 430 7.37 7.67 16.97
N GLU A 431 7.86 6.44 17.13
CA GLU A 431 8.70 6.04 18.28
C GLU A 431 10.06 6.77 18.31
N TYR A 432 10.54 7.20 17.15
CA TYR A 432 11.84 7.85 16.95
C TYR A 432 11.73 9.36 16.71
N ARG A 433 10.53 9.94 16.72
CA ARG A 433 10.34 11.39 16.62
C ARG A 433 10.99 12.10 17.81
N THR A 434 11.26 13.40 17.63
CA THR A 434 11.96 14.29 18.59
C THR A 434 13.38 13.88 18.99
N ARG A 435 13.95 12.82 18.39
CA ARG A 435 15.33 12.35 18.64
C ARG A 435 16.36 12.79 17.59
N GLY A 436 15.97 13.65 16.66
CA GLY A 436 16.84 14.23 15.64
C GLY A 436 17.10 13.37 14.40
N PHE A 437 16.52 12.18 14.27
CA PHE A 437 16.78 11.29 13.12
C PHE A 437 16.32 11.85 11.77
N ALA A 438 15.22 12.60 11.72
CA ALA A 438 14.82 13.32 10.51
C ALA A 438 15.92 14.30 10.04
N LYS A 439 16.53 15.04 10.97
CA LYS A 439 17.65 15.96 10.67
C LYS A 439 18.87 15.18 10.16
N LEU A 440 19.19 14.05 10.79
CA LEU A 440 20.31 13.20 10.37
C LEU A 440 20.09 12.65 8.95
N LEU A 441 18.89 12.13 8.67
CA LEU A 441 18.53 11.59 7.34
C LEU A 441 18.76 12.65 6.27
N LEU A 442 18.20 13.84 6.48
CA LEU A 442 18.31 14.93 5.53
C LEU A 442 19.76 15.40 5.32
N LYS A 443 20.59 15.43 6.37
CA LYS A 443 22.03 15.69 6.22
C LYS A 443 22.75 14.65 5.37
N ARG A 444 22.46 13.35 5.58
CA ARG A 444 23.05 12.26 4.77
C ARG A 444 22.61 12.35 3.30
N VAL A 445 21.36 12.72 3.04
CA VAL A 445 20.86 12.99 1.68
C VAL A 445 21.58 14.18 1.04
N GLN A 446 21.79 15.28 1.77
CA GLN A 446 22.58 16.42 1.28
C GLN A 446 23.99 15.99 0.90
N GLU A 447 24.68 15.30 1.80
CA GLU A 447 26.05 14.81 1.57
C GLU A 447 26.13 13.86 0.38
N HIS A 448 25.10 13.03 0.15
CA HIS A 448 25.03 12.15 -1.01
C HIS A 448 25.02 12.96 -2.32
N PHE A 449 24.06 13.89 -2.48
CA PHE A 449 23.93 14.66 -3.72
C PHE A 449 25.03 15.72 -3.88
N ASP A 450 25.60 16.21 -2.78
CA ASP A 450 26.76 17.11 -2.82
C ASP A 450 28.00 16.43 -3.43
N LYS A 451 28.12 15.10 -3.34
CA LYS A 451 29.24 14.31 -3.90
C LYS A 451 29.01 13.81 -5.33
N ARG A 452 27.79 13.96 -5.88
CA ARG A 452 27.40 13.43 -7.20
C ARG A 452 27.56 14.48 -8.30
N ASP A 453 28.80 14.78 -8.68
CA ASP A 453 29.09 15.68 -9.81
C ASP A 453 28.63 15.11 -11.16
N ASP A 454 28.56 13.78 -11.27
CA ASP A 454 28.13 13.04 -12.46
C ASP A 454 26.67 13.32 -12.87
N LEU A 455 25.83 13.75 -11.92
CA LEU A 455 24.40 13.99 -12.16
C LEU A 455 24.08 15.43 -12.61
N GLY A 456 25.06 16.35 -12.60
CA GLY A 456 24.83 17.75 -13.00
C GLY A 456 23.80 18.50 -12.14
N ILE A 457 23.61 18.07 -10.89
CA ILE A 457 22.66 18.67 -9.93
C ILE A 457 23.29 19.89 -9.27
N ASP A 458 22.60 21.02 -9.30
CA ASP A 458 23.07 22.26 -8.66
C ASP A 458 22.39 22.57 -7.33
N PHE A 459 21.14 22.12 -7.16
CA PHE A 459 20.36 22.46 -5.96
C PHE A 459 19.32 21.39 -5.63
N THR A 460 18.86 21.43 -4.38
CA THR A 460 17.80 20.58 -3.84
C THR A 460 16.65 21.44 -3.34
N VAL A 461 15.43 20.93 -3.42
CA VAL A 461 14.19 21.61 -3.01
C VAL A 461 13.40 20.71 -2.07
N ILE A 462 12.93 21.27 -0.95
CA ILE A 462 11.91 20.66 -0.09
C ILE A 462 10.69 21.58 -0.05
N TYR A 463 9.51 21.00 -0.17
CA TYR A 463 8.26 21.74 0.05
C TYR A 463 7.81 21.53 1.50
N GLY A 464 7.95 22.58 2.31
CA GLY A 464 7.70 22.55 3.75
C GLY A 464 6.30 23.04 4.14
N ASN A 465 5.75 22.45 5.21
CA ASN A 465 4.52 22.92 5.87
C ASN A 465 4.86 23.47 7.26
N GLY A 466 4.31 24.63 7.64
CA GLY A 466 4.41 25.15 9.02
C GLY A 466 5.79 25.72 9.40
N SER A 467 6.49 25.11 10.37
CA SER A 467 7.73 25.66 10.97
C SER A 467 8.95 25.56 10.05
N LEU A 468 9.07 26.52 9.13
CA LEU A 468 10.13 26.60 8.12
C LEU A 468 11.54 26.80 8.71
N ASN A 469 11.65 27.20 9.97
CA ASN A 469 12.92 27.38 10.66
C ASN A 469 13.74 26.08 10.71
N TRP A 470 13.06 24.94 10.80
CA TRP A 470 13.71 23.62 10.82
C TRP A 470 14.50 23.34 9.54
N TYR A 471 13.95 23.69 8.38
CA TYR A 471 14.63 23.56 7.09
C TYR A 471 15.79 24.55 6.95
N ARG A 472 15.59 25.78 7.46
CA ARG A 472 16.62 26.83 7.45
C ARG A 472 17.87 26.41 8.24
N GLU A 473 17.70 25.77 9.40
CA GLU A 473 18.81 25.22 10.19
C GLU A 473 19.64 24.16 9.45
N LEU A 474 19.04 23.49 8.47
CA LEU A 474 19.70 22.50 7.62
C LEU A 474 20.24 23.11 6.30
N GLY A 475 20.12 24.43 6.10
CA GLY A 475 20.60 25.13 4.91
C GLY A 475 19.59 25.22 3.76
N TRP A 476 18.39 24.63 3.90
CA TRP A 476 17.29 24.88 2.96
C TRP A 476 16.62 26.20 3.29
N LYS A 477 16.91 27.24 2.50
CA LYS A 477 16.36 28.58 2.69
C LYS A 477 14.94 28.62 2.13
N PRO A 478 13.92 28.94 2.95
CA PRO A 478 12.56 29.13 2.45
C PRO A 478 12.51 30.33 1.51
N LEU A 479 11.90 30.15 0.34
CA LEU A 479 11.66 31.21 -0.63
C LEU A 479 10.26 31.80 -0.42
N THR A 480 10.08 33.03 -0.88
CA THR A 480 8.75 33.65 -0.94
C THR A 480 7.86 32.81 -1.86
N ALA A 481 6.71 32.42 -1.36
CA ALA A 481 5.68 31.74 -2.13
C ALA A 481 4.34 32.41 -1.87
N THR A 482 3.56 32.56 -2.92
CA THR A 482 2.23 33.19 -2.89
C THR A 482 1.19 32.22 -3.42
N GLN A 483 -0.07 32.51 -3.12
CA GLN A 483 -1.19 31.75 -3.64
C GLN A 483 -2.38 32.66 -3.91
N LEU A 484 -3.15 32.31 -4.92
CA LEU A 484 -4.51 32.77 -5.18
C LEU A 484 -5.47 31.63 -4.82
N SER A 485 -6.51 31.93 -4.05
CA SER A 485 -7.64 31.04 -3.77
C SER A 485 -8.94 31.75 -4.15
N ILE A 486 -9.82 31.03 -4.84
CA ILE A 486 -11.17 31.47 -5.19
C ILE A 486 -12.15 30.48 -4.58
N ASN A 487 -12.85 30.87 -3.52
CA ASN A 487 -13.91 30.07 -2.90
C ASN A 487 -15.15 30.05 -3.80
N VAL A 488 -15.65 28.85 -4.09
CA VAL A 488 -16.80 28.60 -4.98
C VAL A 488 -17.91 27.83 -4.26
N GLU A 489 -17.90 27.78 -2.93
CA GLU A 489 -18.83 26.96 -2.14
C GLU A 489 -20.29 27.42 -2.28
N ARG A 490 -20.51 28.70 -2.55
CA ARG A 490 -21.82 29.30 -2.82
C ARG A 490 -22.11 29.53 -4.30
N PHE A 491 -21.11 29.34 -5.15
CA PHE A 491 -21.22 29.59 -6.58
C PHE A 491 -22.11 28.53 -7.24
N GLN A 492 -23.13 28.99 -7.97
CA GLN A 492 -24.03 28.12 -8.72
C GLN A 492 -23.64 28.11 -10.21
N THR A 493 -23.51 26.93 -10.78
CA THR A 493 -23.21 26.77 -12.21
C THR A 493 -24.42 27.19 -13.06
N CYS A 494 -24.20 28.06 -14.05
CA CYS A 494 -25.23 28.44 -15.00
C CYS A 494 -25.23 27.55 -16.26
N VAL A 495 -26.39 27.25 -16.85
CA VAL A 495 -26.49 26.38 -18.06
C VAL A 495 -25.81 27.02 -19.28
N GLU A 496 -25.85 28.35 -19.39
CA GLU A 496 -25.18 29.11 -20.46
C GLU A 496 -23.63 29.04 -20.33
N CYS A 497 -23.13 28.86 -19.10
CA CYS A 497 -21.70 28.72 -18.79
C CYS A 497 -21.13 27.36 -19.25
N GLU A 498 -21.99 26.38 -19.56
CA GLU A 498 -21.61 25.00 -19.89
C GLU A 498 -21.37 24.74 -21.38
N HIS A 499 -21.90 25.58 -22.28
CA HIS A 499 -22.00 25.24 -23.72
C HIS A 499 -20.99 25.96 -24.63
N LEU A 500 -20.12 26.81 -24.09
CA LEU A 500 -19.32 27.74 -24.91
C LEU A 500 -17.79 27.58 -24.81
N ARG A 501 -17.26 26.57 -24.09
CA ARG A 501 -15.82 26.48 -23.81
C ARG A 501 -15.22 25.16 -24.27
N GLU A 502 -14.16 25.23 -25.10
CA GLU A 502 -13.39 24.07 -25.54
C GLU A 502 -12.54 23.53 -24.38
N HIS A 503 -12.94 22.37 -23.85
CA HIS A 503 -12.21 21.71 -22.78
C HIS A 503 -11.03 20.91 -23.32
N LEU A 504 -9.89 21.03 -22.63
CA LEU A 504 -8.70 20.30 -23.00
C LEU A 504 -8.80 18.81 -22.65
N THR A 505 -8.51 17.98 -23.65
CA THR A 505 -8.24 16.56 -23.51
C THR A 505 -6.87 16.33 -22.86
N PHE A 506 -6.63 15.11 -22.40
CA PHE A 506 -5.32 14.72 -21.87
C PHE A 506 -4.19 14.95 -22.88
N GLN A 507 -4.43 14.66 -24.16
CA GLN A 507 -3.42 14.80 -25.21
C GLN A 507 -3.09 16.27 -25.48
N GLU A 508 -4.08 17.16 -25.48
CA GLU A 508 -3.84 18.60 -25.67
C GLU A 508 -3.06 19.20 -24.50
N VAL A 509 -3.39 18.82 -23.26
CA VAL A 509 -2.59 19.24 -22.09
C VAL A 509 -1.14 18.76 -22.20
N TYR A 510 -0.92 17.53 -22.67
CA TYR A 510 0.42 17.00 -22.91
C TYR A 510 1.19 17.77 -23.99
N ASN A 511 0.51 18.16 -25.08
CA ASN A 511 1.10 18.96 -26.15
C ASN A 511 1.50 20.35 -25.64
N LEU A 512 0.63 21.01 -24.87
CA LEU A 512 0.91 22.30 -24.24
C LEU A 512 2.15 22.23 -23.34
N ALA A 513 2.23 21.24 -22.46
CA ALA A 513 3.37 21.05 -21.56
C ALA A 513 4.70 20.78 -22.30
N THR A 514 4.64 20.20 -23.50
CA THR A 514 5.83 19.96 -24.33
C THR A 514 6.39 21.27 -24.89
N CYS A 515 5.53 22.16 -25.39
CA CYS A 515 5.93 23.47 -25.90
C CYS A 515 6.45 24.40 -24.80
N ASP A 516 5.87 24.28 -23.61
CA ASP A 516 6.09 25.15 -22.47
C ASP A 516 7.51 25.11 -21.89
N THR A 517 8.20 23.96 -21.99
CA THR A 517 9.62 23.88 -21.59
C THR A 517 10.50 24.87 -22.37
N ASN A 518 10.21 25.09 -23.66
CA ASN A 518 10.94 26.07 -24.47
C ASN A 518 10.55 27.51 -24.13
N VAL A 519 9.27 27.73 -23.81
CA VAL A 519 8.77 29.04 -23.37
C VAL A 519 9.38 29.44 -22.03
N SER A 520 9.47 28.52 -21.06
CA SER A 520 10.16 28.71 -19.77
C SER A 520 11.62 29.14 -19.96
N LYS A 521 12.36 28.46 -20.84
CA LYS A 521 13.75 28.82 -21.17
C LYS A 521 13.83 30.24 -21.74
N LEU A 522 12.93 30.59 -22.66
CA LEU A 522 12.89 31.94 -23.24
C LEU A 522 12.52 33.01 -22.20
N ARG A 523 11.53 32.76 -21.34
CA ARG A 523 11.11 33.69 -20.28
C ARG A 523 12.23 33.92 -19.27
N LEU A 524 12.86 32.86 -18.77
CA LEU A 524 13.96 32.97 -17.81
C LEU A 524 15.20 33.66 -18.40
N SER A 525 15.39 33.58 -19.72
CA SER A 525 16.48 34.31 -20.40
C SER A 525 16.35 35.82 -20.31
N LYS A 526 15.13 36.33 -20.08
CA LYS A 526 14.85 37.75 -19.88
C LYS A 526 15.05 38.20 -18.43
N ALA A 527 15.28 37.28 -17.49
CA ALA A 527 15.52 37.63 -16.09
C ALA A 527 16.75 38.53 -15.98
N GLN A 528 16.62 39.64 -15.24
CA GLN A 528 17.68 40.62 -15.03
C GLN A 528 17.90 40.86 -13.55
N GLY A 529 19.06 41.40 -13.21
CA GLY A 529 19.42 41.78 -11.85
C GLY A 529 20.41 40.84 -11.19
N PRO A 530 20.74 41.10 -9.92
CA PRO A 530 21.81 40.39 -9.20
C PRO A 530 21.38 39.03 -8.64
N LYS A 531 20.06 38.74 -8.60
CA LYS A 531 19.53 37.50 -8.05
C LYS A 531 19.76 36.32 -8.98
N THR A 532 19.87 35.12 -8.39
CA THR A 532 19.90 33.87 -9.17
C THR A 532 18.46 33.40 -9.37
N HIS A 533 17.98 33.46 -10.61
CA HIS A 533 16.65 33.00 -10.97
C HIS A 533 16.72 31.52 -11.33
N ILE A 534 15.85 30.71 -10.73
CA ILE A 534 15.76 29.27 -10.97
C ILE A 534 14.34 28.90 -11.35
N GLN A 535 14.19 27.85 -12.16
CA GLN A 535 12.88 27.26 -12.45
C GLN A 535 13.04 25.76 -12.60
N LEU A 536 12.16 25.00 -11.93
CA LEU A 536 11.96 23.58 -12.19
C LEU A 536 11.18 23.45 -13.51
N LEU A 537 11.72 22.71 -14.48
CA LEU A 537 11.10 22.68 -15.80
C LEU A 537 9.76 21.94 -15.76
N PRO A 538 8.69 22.55 -16.29
CA PRO A 538 7.32 22.02 -16.30
C PRO A 538 7.15 20.96 -17.40
N THR A 539 7.94 19.89 -17.33
CA THR A 539 7.98 18.89 -18.41
C THR A 539 6.63 18.20 -18.61
N ALA A 540 6.40 17.71 -19.83
CA ALA A 540 5.22 16.90 -20.15
C ALA A 540 5.12 15.65 -19.25
N PHE A 541 6.26 15.12 -18.79
CA PHE A 541 6.34 14.05 -17.81
C PHE A 541 5.67 14.44 -16.47
N LEU A 542 6.00 15.61 -15.91
CA LEU A 542 5.39 16.08 -14.65
C LEU A 542 3.90 16.32 -14.78
N THR A 543 3.49 16.95 -15.88
CA THR A 543 2.08 17.18 -16.17
C THR A 543 1.31 15.86 -16.23
N ARG A 544 1.85 14.88 -16.97
CA ARG A 544 1.31 13.52 -17.02
C ARG A 544 1.22 12.91 -15.62
N ARG A 545 2.30 12.96 -14.84
CA ARG A 545 2.35 12.39 -13.48
C ARG A 545 1.24 12.96 -12.58
N HIS A 546 1.04 14.27 -12.58
CA HIS A 546 -0.01 14.93 -11.78
C HIS A 546 -1.41 14.52 -12.22
N LEU A 547 -1.69 14.51 -13.53
CA LEU A 547 -2.99 14.10 -14.07
C LEU A 547 -3.30 12.64 -13.78
N TYR A 548 -2.32 11.74 -13.92
CA TYR A 548 -2.46 10.32 -13.59
C TYR A 548 -2.72 10.11 -12.10
N ARG A 549 -1.93 10.77 -11.23
CA ARG A 549 -2.13 10.73 -9.77
C ARG A 549 -3.53 11.18 -9.39
N ALA A 550 -3.99 12.32 -9.92
CA ALA A 550 -5.33 12.83 -9.66
C ALA A 550 -6.44 11.89 -10.14
N ALA A 551 -6.27 11.29 -11.32
CA ALA A 551 -7.23 10.32 -11.86
C ALA A 551 -7.33 9.05 -11.00
N PHE A 552 -6.21 8.51 -10.51
CA PHE A 552 -6.23 7.36 -9.61
C PHE A 552 -6.84 7.70 -8.25
N LEU A 553 -6.50 8.85 -7.67
CA LEU A 553 -7.10 9.33 -6.42
C LEU A 553 -8.62 9.45 -6.57
N ALA A 554 -9.09 10.10 -7.64
CA ALA A 554 -10.51 10.24 -7.94
C ALA A 554 -11.20 8.87 -8.10
N TYR A 555 -10.56 7.92 -8.79
CA TYR A 555 -11.09 6.56 -8.96
C TYR A 555 -11.24 5.85 -7.62
N LYS A 556 -10.19 5.85 -6.78
CA LYS A 556 -10.21 5.18 -5.46
C LYS A 556 -11.21 5.80 -4.50
N LEU A 557 -11.40 7.12 -4.56
CA LEU A 557 -12.40 7.85 -3.77
C LEU A 557 -13.82 7.73 -4.32
N ARG A 558 -14.05 6.94 -5.39
CA ARG A 558 -15.33 6.80 -6.10
C ARG A 558 -15.88 8.14 -6.61
N GLN A 559 -14.98 9.07 -6.92
CA GLN A 559 -15.27 10.38 -7.51
C GLN A 559 -15.09 10.35 -9.04
N GLY A 560 -14.50 9.30 -9.61
CA GLY A 560 -14.24 9.19 -11.05
C GLY A 560 -15.47 8.83 -11.90
N HIS A 561 -15.80 9.66 -12.90
CA HIS A 561 -16.74 9.31 -13.98
C HIS A 561 -15.97 9.15 -15.31
N PRO A 562 -16.17 8.05 -16.07
CA PRO A 562 -15.40 7.76 -17.29
C PRO A 562 -15.67 8.73 -18.46
N HIS A 563 -16.81 9.43 -18.48
CA HIS A 563 -17.25 10.21 -19.66
C HIS A 563 -17.09 11.74 -19.55
N THR A 564 -16.49 12.28 -18.48
CA THR A 564 -16.41 13.74 -18.27
C THR A 564 -15.08 14.20 -17.69
N ARG A 565 -13.96 13.83 -18.31
CA ARG A 565 -12.62 14.27 -17.86
C ARG A 565 -12.25 15.60 -18.54
N ARG A 566 -12.66 16.70 -17.93
CA ARG A 566 -12.23 18.06 -18.29
C ARG A 566 -10.90 18.34 -17.59
N HIS A 567 -9.79 18.28 -18.33
CA HIS A 567 -8.44 18.46 -17.76
C HIS A 567 -7.99 19.93 -17.76
N GLY A 568 -8.71 20.79 -18.48
CA GLY A 568 -8.37 22.18 -18.65
C GLY A 568 -9.32 22.89 -19.59
N VAL A 569 -8.96 24.10 -19.98
CA VAL A 569 -9.62 24.91 -21.01
C VAL A 569 -8.54 25.66 -21.80
N SER A 570 -8.79 25.91 -23.08
CA SER A 570 -8.10 26.94 -23.86
C SER A 570 -9.11 27.96 -24.37
N ILE A 571 -8.76 29.23 -24.33
CA ILE A 571 -9.56 30.33 -24.87
C ILE A 571 -8.66 31.10 -25.83
N LEU A 572 -9.10 31.20 -27.09
CA LEU A 572 -8.42 31.88 -28.18
C LEU A 572 -9.28 33.06 -28.67
N GLU A 573 -8.70 34.25 -28.69
CA GLU A 573 -9.32 35.48 -29.19
C GLU A 573 -8.25 36.38 -29.83
N ASP A 574 -8.49 36.90 -31.04
CA ASP A 574 -7.62 37.85 -31.75
C ASP A 574 -6.10 37.51 -31.69
N ASP A 575 -5.76 36.25 -32.01
CA ASP A 575 -4.41 35.67 -31.98
C ASP A 575 -3.74 35.57 -30.59
N ALA A 576 -4.48 35.84 -29.51
CA ALA A 576 -4.07 35.60 -28.14
C ALA A 576 -4.75 34.34 -27.59
N GLU A 577 -3.96 33.47 -26.94
CA GLU A 577 -4.44 32.21 -26.39
C GLU A 577 -4.03 32.14 -24.92
N VAL A 578 -5.01 31.86 -24.06
CA VAL A 578 -4.78 31.55 -22.65
C VAL A 578 -5.34 30.16 -22.38
N SER A 579 -4.47 29.29 -21.88
CA SER A 579 -4.80 27.91 -21.54
C SER A 579 -4.51 27.65 -20.07
N ALA A 580 -5.28 26.77 -19.43
CA ALA A 580 -4.92 26.20 -18.14
C ALA A 580 -5.30 24.73 -18.06
N TRP A 581 -4.51 23.95 -17.31
CA TRP A 581 -4.91 22.62 -16.86
C TRP A 581 -4.95 22.55 -15.34
N TRP A 582 -5.73 21.62 -14.81
CA TRP A 582 -5.95 21.47 -13.38
C TRP A 582 -6.06 20.01 -12.94
N VAL A 583 -5.97 19.80 -11.63
CA VAL A 583 -6.25 18.53 -10.97
C VAL A 583 -7.29 18.71 -9.87
N HIS A 584 -8.13 17.71 -9.71
CA HIS A 584 -9.13 17.65 -8.64
C HIS A 584 -8.51 16.99 -7.41
N ASP A 585 -8.27 17.79 -6.36
CA ASP A 585 -7.87 17.30 -5.05
C ASP A 585 -9.11 17.11 -4.18
N PHE A 586 -9.71 15.92 -4.30
CA PHE A 586 -10.88 15.54 -3.50
C PHE A 586 -10.58 15.37 -2.01
N GLN A 587 -9.32 15.12 -1.63
CA GLN A 587 -8.94 14.96 -0.22
C GLN A 587 -9.03 16.31 0.52
N ASN A 588 -8.54 17.37 -0.11
CA ASN A 588 -8.57 18.72 0.45
C ASN A 588 -9.77 19.56 -0.05
N ARG A 589 -10.62 19.00 -0.92
CA ARG A 589 -11.74 19.67 -1.59
C ARG A 589 -11.32 20.91 -2.40
N ARG A 590 -10.19 20.83 -3.11
CA ARG A 590 -9.62 21.92 -3.92
C ARG A 590 -9.49 21.53 -5.38
N LEU A 591 -9.67 22.48 -6.29
CA LEU A 591 -9.23 22.35 -7.69
C LEU A 591 -7.89 23.09 -7.81
N MET A 592 -6.82 22.37 -8.06
CA MET A 592 -5.48 22.96 -8.20
C MET A 592 -5.22 23.27 -9.67
N ILE A 593 -5.03 24.54 -10.02
CA ILE A 593 -4.52 24.91 -11.34
C ILE A 593 -3.05 24.50 -11.40
N GLY A 594 -2.77 23.50 -12.23
CA GLY A 594 -1.44 22.92 -12.40
C GLY A 594 -0.48 23.90 -13.08
N ARG A 595 -0.98 24.54 -14.14
CA ARG A 595 -0.28 25.57 -14.89
C ARG A 595 -1.24 26.43 -15.71
N LEU A 596 -0.90 27.71 -15.84
CA LEU A 596 -1.53 28.70 -16.72
C LEU A 596 -0.53 29.07 -17.83
N PHE A 597 -0.94 28.97 -19.08
CA PHE A 597 -0.16 29.31 -20.27
C PHE A 597 -0.75 30.58 -20.90
N LEU A 598 0.14 31.49 -21.27
CA LEU A 598 -0.21 32.74 -21.93
C LEU A 598 0.70 32.89 -23.14
N THR A 599 0.14 33.03 -24.34
CA THR A 599 0.94 33.26 -25.56
C THR A 599 1.51 34.67 -25.63
N ARG A 600 0.86 35.64 -24.97
CA ARG A 600 1.29 37.04 -24.83
C ARG A 600 1.12 37.49 -23.37
N LEU A 601 1.87 38.52 -22.96
CA LEU A 601 1.81 39.07 -21.59
C LEU A 601 0.91 40.32 -21.48
N GLU A 602 0.42 40.83 -22.61
CA GLU A 602 -0.36 42.06 -22.69
C GLU A 602 -1.69 41.77 -23.38
N ASN A 603 -2.75 42.49 -22.97
CA ASN A 603 -4.10 42.41 -23.54
C ASN A 603 -4.71 41.00 -23.50
N VAL A 604 -4.52 40.28 -22.39
CA VAL A 604 -5.07 38.93 -22.18
C VAL A 604 -5.89 38.83 -20.89
N ASP A 605 -6.19 39.95 -20.24
CA ASP A 605 -6.84 39.99 -18.93
C ASP A 605 -8.23 39.35 -18.96
N GLU A 606 -9.04 39.65 -19.98
CA GLU A 606 -10.37 39.06 -20.17
C GLU A 606 -10.28 37.54 -20.43
N LEU A 607 -9.27 37.08 -21.16
CA LEU A 607 -9.01 35.67 -21.38
C LEU A 607 -8.62 34.95 -20.08
N VAL A 608 -7.78 35.57 -19.26
CA VAL A 608 -7.41 35.04 -17.94
C VAL A 608 -8.65 34.94 -17.03
N VAL A 609 -9.52 35.95 -17.03
CA VAL A 609 -10.82 35.89 -16.33
C VAL A 609 -11.64 34.70 -16.82
N GLY A 610 -11.78 34.53 -18.14
CA GLY A 610 -12.53 33.41 -18.72
C GLY A 610 -11.99 32.04 -18.32
N VAL A 611 -10.66 31.88 -18.25
CA VAL A 611 -10.02 30.63 -17.80
C VAL A 611 -10.26 30.38 -16.32
N LEU A 612 -10.14 31.39 -15.45
CA LEU A 612 -10.40 31.26 -14.02
C LEU A 612 -11.88 30.94 -13.74
N GLU A 613 -12.82 31.55 -14.47
CA GLU A 613 -14.23 31.20 -14.39
C GLU A 613 -14.50 29.76 -14.82
N ALA A 614 -13.81 29.25 -15.85
CA ALA A 614 -13.96 27.87 -16.28
C ALA A 614 -13.50 26.89 -15.19
N ALA A 615 -12.41 27.23 -14.49
CA ALA A 615 -11.94 26.48 -13.33
C ALA A 615 -12.95 26.53 -12.17
N MET A 616 -13.60 27.68 -11.92
CA MET A 616 -14.65 27.82 -10.91
C MET A 616 -15.87 26.94 -11.22
N VAL A 617 -16.35 26.97 -12.48
CA VAL A 617 -17.46 26.13 -12.95
C VAL A 617 -17.11 24.65 -12.77
N GLU A 618 -15.89 24.24 -13.13
CA GLU A 618 -15.45 22.87 -12.93
C GLU A 618 -15.36 22.48 -11.45
N ALA A 619 -14.84 23.37 -10.60
CA ALA A 619 -14.75 23.13 -9.16
C ALA A 619 -16.15 22.93 -8.54
N ALA A 620 -17.10 23.83 -8.84
CA ALA A 620 -18.48 23.75 -8.36
C ALA A 620 -19.17 22.47 -8.88
N ARG A 621 -19.04 22.15 -10.17
CA ARG A 621 -19.59 20.91 -10.78
C ARG A 621 -19.11 19.65 -10.07
N ARG A 622 -17.89 19.67 -9.54
CA ARG A 622 -17.24 18.53 -8.88
C ARG A 622 -17.38 18.56 -7.35
N GLY A 623 -18.17 19.48 -6.81
CA GLY A 623 -18.40 19.61 -5.37
C GLY A 623 -17.16 20.07 -4.58
N LEU A 624 -16.19 20.68 -5.26
CA LEU A 624 -14.99 21.23 -4.65
C LEU A 624 -15.29 22.63 -4.07
N ARG A 625 -14.55 23.01 -3.04
CA ARG A 625 -14.80 24.22 -2.25
C ARG A 625 -14.12 25.45 -2.84
N GLU A 626 -12.95 25.27 -3.44
CA GLU A 626 -12.12 26.39 -3.91
C GLU A 626 -11.26 25.99 -5.12
N VAL A 627 -10.92 26.99 -5.93
CA VAL A 627 -9.89 26.93 -6.97
C VAL A 627 -8.61 27.55 -6.42
N VAL A 628 -7.47 26.90 -6.58
CA VAL A 628 -6.18 27.36 -6.06
C VAL A 628 -5.13 27.43 -7.17
N LEU A 629 -4.42 28.54 -7.24
CA LEU A 629 -3.25 28.75 -8.10
C LEU A 629 -2.06 29.20 -7.26
N TRP A 630 -0.94 28.53 -7.44
CA TRP A 630 0.32 28.86 -6.77
C TRP A 630 1.12 29.86 -7.58
N ASP A 631 1.74 30.82 -6.88
CA ASP A 631 2.61 31.85 -7.43
C ASP A 631 2.00 32.60 -8.64
N PRO A 632 0.77 33.14 -8.51
CA PRO A 632 0.10 33.86 -9.58
C PRO A 632 0.89 35.13 -9.97
N SER A 633 0.93 35.44 -11.27
CA SER A 633 1.48 36.72 -11.72
C SER A 633 0.60 37.90 -11.26
N PRO A 634 1.13 39.13 -11.16
CA PRO A 634 0.33 40.30 -10.82
C PRO A 634 -0.90 40.48 -11.73
N GLN A 635 -0.75 40.17 -13.02
CA GLN A 635 -1.83 40.19 -13.99
C GLN A 635 -2.96 39.22 -13.63
N VAL A 636 -2.61 37.99 -13.23
CA VAL A 636 -3.61 36.98 -12.82
C VAL A 636 -4.32 37.39 -11.53
N VAL A 637 -3.62 38.04 -10.60
CA VAL A 637 -4.24 38.58 -9.39
C VAL A 637 -5.25 39.68 -9.74
N VAL A 638 -4.92 40.59 -10.66
CA VAL A 638 -5.85 41.63 -11.13
C VAL A 638 -7.08 41.02 -11.79
N ALA A 639 -6.89 40.04 -12.70
CA ALA A 639 -7.99 39.32 -13.32
C ALA A 639 -8.89 38.61 -12.29
N ALA A 640 -8.31 38.02 -11.24
CA ALA A 640 -9.09 37.42 -10.17
C ALA A 640 -9.90 38.45 -9.36
N MET A 641 -9.42 39.68 -9.20
CA MET A 641 -10.22 40.75 -8.57
C MET A 641 -11.42 41.16 -9.42
N THR A 642 -11.33 41.10 -10.75
CA THR A 642 -12.50 41.28 -11.63
C THR A 642 -13.58 40.21 -11.38
N ILE A 643 -13.19 38.98 -11.04
CA ILE A 643 -14.12 37.92 -10.65
C ILE A 643 -14.79 38.25 -9.30
N TRP A 644 -14.03 38.76 -8.33
CA TRP A 644 -14.59 39.24 -7.06
C TRP A 644 -15.69 40.27 -7.30
N ASP A 645 -15.40 41.29 -8.11
CA ASP A 645 -16.36 42.37 -8.39
C ASP A 645 -17.60 41.87 -9.16
N LYS A 646 -17.42 40.86 -10.03
CA LYS A 646 -18.49 40.31 -10.87
C LYS A 646 -19.49 39.43 -10.09
N TYR A 647 -18.99 38.61 -9.17
CA TYR A 647 -19.81 37.61 -8.44
C TYR A 647 -20.07 37.97 -6.97
N ASP A 648 -19.48 39.07 -6.48
CA ASP A 648 -19.69 39.68 -5.16
C ASP A 648 -19.92 38.67 -4.01
N THR A 649 -21.18 38.45 -3.60
CA THR A 649 -21.51 37.62 -2.43
C THR A 649 -21.34 36.11 -2.63
N ASP A 650 -21.20 35.64 -3.87
CA ASP A 650 -21.18 34.21 -4.21
C ASP A 650 -19.76 33.63 -4.27
N VAL A 651 -18.75 34.48 -4.41
CA VAL A 651 -17.35 34.09 -4.63
C VAL A 651 -16.42 34.90 -3.75
N GLN A 652 -15.50 34.22 -3.07
CA GLN A 652 -14.48 34.89 -2.25
C GLN A 652 -13.08 34.64 -2.83
N VAL A 653 -12.44 35.70 -3.33
CA VAL A 653 -11.05 35.73 -3.81
C VAL A 653 -10.09 36.16 -2.69
N MET A 654 -9.05 35.37 -2.47
CA MET A 654 -8.01 35.63 -1.49
C MET A 654 -6.64 35.49 -2.15
N THR A 655 -5.74 36.44 -1.87
CA THR A 655 -4.34 36.40 -2.29
C THR A 655 -3.43 36.67 -1.11
N GLY A 656 -2.26 36.04 -1.08
CA GLY A 656 -1.27 36.29 -0.02
C GLY A 656 -0.15 35.26 0.02
N GLU A 657 0.65 35.33 1.08
CA GLU A 657 1.72 34.37 1.33
C GLU A 657 1.16 32.96 1.54
N ARG A 658 1.76 32.00 0.84
CA ARG A 658 1.44 30.59 0.94
C ARG A 658 2.10 30.02 2.20
N LYS A 659 1.31 29.32 3.04
CA LYS A 659 1.77 28.73 4.32
C LYS A 659 2.05 27.22 4.24
N GLU A 660 1.49 26.57 3.23
CA GLU A 660 1.64 25.14 2.95
C GLU A 660 2.51 24.96 1.71
N MET A 661 3.33 23.93 1.67
CA MET A 661 4.16 23.59 0.51
C MET A 661 5.05 24.78 0.08
N VAL A 662 5.70 25.41 1.06
CA VAL A 662 6.64 26.52 0.81
C VAL A 662 7.96 25.93 0.31
N PRO A 663 8.44 26.33 -0.88
CA PRO A 663 9.66 25.81 -1.45
C PRO A 663 10.87 26.31 -0.65
N CYS A 664 11.67 25.39 -0.16
CA CYS A 664 12.90 25.65 0.57
C CYS A 664 14.07 25.11 -0.26
N VAL A 665 15.00 25.98 -0.65
CA VAL A 665 16.07 25.67 -1.61
C VAL A 665 17.42 25.64 -0.93
N ARG A 666 18.24 24.64 -1.26
CA ARG A 666 19.64 24.53 -0.84
C ARG A 666 20.51 24.27 -2.05
N TRP A 667 21.54 25.09 -2.24
CA TRP A 667 22.55 24.84 -3.27
C TRP A 667 23.54 23.77 -2.85
N LYS A 668 24.10 23.12 -3.84
CA LYS A 668 25.16 22.12 -3.68
C LYS A 668 26.31 22.68 -2.84
N GLY A 669 26.80 21.86 -1.92
CA GLY A 669 27.87 22.22 -0.99
C GLY A 669 27.46 23.25 0.08
N GLY A 670 26.16 23.58 0.18
CA GLY A 670 25.67 24.57 1.15
C GLY A 670 25.96 26.02 0.76
N GLU A 671 26.21 26.30 -0.53
CA GLU A 671 26.44 27.66 -1.01
C GLU A 671 25.24 28.57 -0.73
N GLU A 672 25.48 29.74 -0.18
CA GLU A 672 24.43 30.73 0.00
C GLU A 672 24.27 31.59 -1.24
N ARG A 673 23.05 31.63 -1.79
CA ARG A 673 22.69 32.52 -2.89
C ARG A 673 21.36 33.21 -2.59
N ASP A 674 21.21 34.43 -3.12
CA ASP A 674 19.91 35.10 -3.19
C ASP A 674 19.16 34.54 -4.42
N VAL A 675 18.06 33.85 -4.18
CA VAL A 675 17.37 33.00 -5.16
C VAL A 675 15.93 33.46 -5.33
N VAL A 676 15.47 33.45 -6.58
CA VAL A 676 14.05 33.55 -6.92
C VAL A 676 13.65 32.27 -7.64
N LEU A 677 12.61 31.59 -7.14
CA LEU A 677 11.98 30.48 -7.85
C LEU A 677 10.89 31.07 -8.76
N GLU A 678 11.15 31.05 -10.06
CA GLU A 678 10.24 31.55 -11.08
C GLU A 678 9.16 30.52 -11.41
N GLU A 679 7.92 31.01 -11.55
CA GLU A 679 6.73 30.21 -11.87
C GLU A 679 6.62 28.94 -10.98
N GLY A 680 6.67 29.12 -9.66
CA GLY A 680 6.55 28.08 -8.62
C GLY A 680 5.18 27.38 -8.54
N HIS A 681 4.49 27.28 -9.67
CA HIS A 681 3.17 26.68 -9.84
C HIS A 681 3.16 25.21 -9.39
N PHE A 682 1.96 24.66 -9.19
CA PHE A 682 1.74 23.32 -8.68
C PHE A 682 2.48 22.22 -9.44
N VAL A 683 2.66 22.35 -10.76
CA VAL A 683 3.42 21.38 -11.58
C VAL A 683 4.83 21.10 -11.05
N SER A 684 5.47 22.08 -10.40
CA SER A 684 6.85 22.01 -9.93
C SER A 684 7.06 21.14 -8.68
N TRP A 685 5.99 20.81 -7.96
CA TRP A 685 6.07 20.19 -6.63
C TRP A 685 6.60 18.74 -6.64
N SER A 686 6.33 17.96 -7.67
CA SER A 686 6.59 16.51 -7.65
C SER A 686 7.80 16.07 -8.41
#